data_AF-A0AAX3ZCV0-F1
#
_entry.id   AF-A0AAX3ZCV0-F1
#
_cell.length_a   1.000
_cell.length_b   1.000
_cell.length_c   1.000
_cell.angle_alpha   90.00
_cell.angle_beta   90.00
_cell.angle_gamma   90.00
#
_symmetry.space_group_name_H-M   'P 1'
#
loop_
_entity.id
_entity.type
_entity.pdbx_description
1 polymer ?
#
loop_
_entity_poly.entity_id
_entity_poly.type
_entity_poly.pdbx_seq_one_letter_code
_entity_poly.pdbx_strand_id
1 'polypeptide(L)'
;MSRDHVQSAERSAHDAPAPPGAAARRTPAAVETPFLDLLARGASADAYEQPVLVARAEGAPAERIAALEHAKGLALRVRSELEGRRRREAELSALFETAHDLAGLRDLDAVLRAIVQRARSLLGTDVAYLSLNDPVRGDTYMRVTEGSVAARFQQLRLGMGEGLGGLVAQTARPYVTDDYFQDARFQHTRTIDAGVRDEGLVAILGVPLMLGHHVIGVLFAADRRARVFEREQIALLGSFAALAAAAIDTANLLAETRSALADLERANEIIQDRSGVIERASDVHDRLAELVLRGGGVHDVAAAVSQVLDGTVEFTEAAAAPARALETSRAEGHAVRHEDDWIAAVTAGDELFGALVLRGHPGLDPVDQLTLERAAMVTSLLLLARRSAAEAEQRVRGELLDDLLDARDRDPRLLGDRARRLGADLTATHVVLAARLDATAPDADHEADARRRLWAAASHLAATGHGLAAARDGGTVLLLPLARDDDATDLARRTARHLGTAVHEAVTVGASAPVEDLVTHPDAVAAAYTEARRCLDALGLLGRSGDGAAAEDFGFLGLLLAGDRNVTGFVDRTIGPVVAYDERRGTDLVRTLDAYFACGMSPARTKDELHVHVNTVAQRLERVGRLLGDDWQSPSRALEIQLALRLHRLSIPQAH
;
A
#
# COMPACT_ATOMS: atom_id res chain seq x y z
N MET A 1 26.10 53.62 20.48
CA MET A 1 26.64 53.72 21.85
C MET A 1 27.74 52.68 22.01
N SER A 2 29.00 53.10 21.96
CA SER A 2 30.07 52.53 22.78
C SER A 2 31.20 53.55 22.82
N ARG A 3 31.49 54.06 24.03
CA ARG A 3 32.66 54.85 24.41
C ARG A 3 33.86 53.87 24.48
N ASP A 4 35.14 54.22 24.35
CA ASP A 4 35.89 55.29 25.02
C ASP A 4 37.32 55.43 24.45
N HIS A 5 37.88 56.65 24.60
CA HIS A 5 39.31 57.01 24.86
C HIS A 5 40.30 57.09 23.65
N VAL A 6 41.18 58.10 23.44
CA VAL A 6 41.87 59.15 24.23
C VAL A 6 42.23 60.32 23.26
N GLN A 7 41.80 61.56 23.47
CA GLN A 7 42.47 62.74 24.08
C GLN A 7 43.72 63.35 23.37
N SER A 8 43.55 64.66 23.09
CA SER A 8 44.41 65.76 22.62
C SER A 8 45.91 65.78 22.92
N ALA A 9 46.65 66.49 22.04
CA ALA A 9 47.66 67.48 22.47
C ALA A 9 47.90 68.56 21.39
N GLU A 10 47.49 69.80 21.68
CA GLU A 10 47.99 71.03 21.07
C GLU A 10 49.41 71.32 21.58
N ARG A 11 50.28 71.92 20.74
CA ARG A 11 51.33 72.84 21.19
C ARG A 11 51.57 73.95 20.17
N SER A 12 51.58 75.16 20.70
CA SER A 12 51.83 76.45 20.05
C SER A 12 53.21 76.99 20.48
N ALA A 13 53.91 77.71 19.59
CA ALA A 13 55.06 78.61 19.87
C ALA A 13 55.37 79.38 18.55
N HIS A 14 55.08 80.67 18.35
CA HIS A 14 55.61 81.93 18.90
C HIS A 14 57.06 82.30 18.48
N ASP A 15 57.13 83.16 17.45
CA ASP A 15 57.78 84.49 17.40
C ASP A 15 59.26 84.74 16.95
N ALA A 16 59.41 85.87 16.21
CA ALA A 16 60.58 86.69 15.84
C ALA A 16 61.45 86.34 14.58
N PRO A 17 62.17 87.31 13.97
CA PRO A 17 61.80 88.68 13.54
C PRO A 17 62.23 88.99 12.06
N ALA A 18 61.74 90.09 11.48
CA ALA A 18 62.10 90.55 10.12
C ALA A 18 63.29 91.54 10.10
N PRO A 19 64.19 91.49 9.08
CA PRO A 19 65.06 92.60 8.70
C PRO A 19 64.79 93.13 7.27
N PRO A 20 65.36 94.30 6.88
CA PRO A 20 64.68 95.26 6.02
C PRO A 20 65.21 95.38 4.58
N GLY A 21 64.32 95.79 3.67
CA GLY A 21 64.62 96.64 2.51
C GLY A 21 65.20 96.00 1.25
N ALA A 22 64.34 95.58 0.32
CA ALA A 22 64.64 95.58 -1.13
C ALA A 22 63.37 95.45 -1.99
N ALA A 23 63.13 96.48 -2.81
CA ALA A 23 62.29 96.52 -4.02
C ALA A 23 60.81 96.06 -3.93
N ALA A 24 59.91 97.04 -4.13
CA ALA A 24 58.48 96.83 -4.32
C ALA A 24 58.18 95.95 -5.57
N ARG A 25 58.20 94.63 -5.41
CA ARG A 25 57.45 93.70 -6.26
C ARG A 25 55.97 93.82 -5.87
N ARG A 26 55.22 94.64 -6.61
CA ARG A 26 53.75 94.68 -6.49
C ARG A 26 53.20 93.28 -6.75
N THR A 27 52.41 92.81 -5.82
CA THR A 27 51.90 91.44 -5.67
C THR A 27 51.06 91.02 -6.88
N PRO A 28 51.27 89.83 -7.49
CA PRO A 28 50.42 89.29 -8.57
C PRO A 28 48.95 89.09 -8.14
N ALA A 29 48.70 88.97 -6.83
CA ALA A 29 47.37 88.78 -6.26
C ALA A 29 46.34 89.87 -6.63
N ALA A 30 46.76 91.12 -6.86
CA ALA A 30 45.81 92.22 -7.14
C ALA A 30 45.17 92.19 -8.53
N VAL A 31 45.73 91.39 -9.45
CA VAL A 31 45.27 91.26 -10.85
C VAL A 31 44.32 90.06 -11.00
N GLU A 32 44.42 89.06 -10.13
CA GLU A 32 43.66 87.80 -10.21
C GLU A 32 42.34 87.83 -9.42
N THR A 33 42.25 88.62 -8.34
CA THR A 33 41.06 88.68 -7.46
C THR A 33 39.72 88.88 -8.19
N PRO A 34 39.59 89.79 -9.18
CA PRO A 34 38.32 89.98 -9.88
C PRO A 34 37.87 88.71 -10.63
N PHE A 35 38.81 87.96 -11.21
CA PHE A 35 38.51 86.75 -11.97
C PHE A 35 38.22 85.55 -11.07
N LEU A 36 38.87 85.45 -9.90
CA LEU A 36 38.55 84.43 -8.90
C LEU A 36 37.15 84.60 -8.32
N ASP A 37 36.70 85.84 -8.10
CA ASP A 37 35.36 86.15 -7.62
C ASP A 37 34.28 85.88 -8.69
N LEU A 38 34.60 86.12 -9.97
CA LEU A 38 33.75 85.72 -11.11
C LEU A 38 33.64 84.19 -11.25
N LEU A 39 34.73 83.45 -11.00
CA LEU A 39 34.73 81.98 -10.97
C LEU A 39 33.89 81.44 -9.81
N ALA A 40 34.04 82.01 -8.61
CA ALA A 40 33.31 81.58 -7.41
C ALA A 40 31.79 81.76 -7.56
N ARG A 41 31.35 82.84 -8.22
CA ARG A 41 29.92 83.14 -8.44
C ARG A 41 29.35 82.53 -9.73
N GLY A 42 30.17 81.85 -10.53
CA GLY A 42 29.72 81.20 -11.77
C GLY A 42 29.24 82.19 -12.85
N ALA A 43 29.92 83.33 -13.00
CA ALA A 43 29.53 84.38 -13.94
C ALA A 43 29.62 83.92 -15.42
N SER A 44 28.86 84.59 -16.31
CA SER A 44 28.86 84.34 -17.77
C SER A 44 30.21 84.68 -18.41
N ALA A 45 30.49 84.17 -19.62
CA ALA A 45 31.76 84.42 -20.32
C ALA A 45 32.04 85.89 -20.53
N ASP A 46 31.00 86.64 -20.88
CA ASP A 46 31.08 88.06 -21.19
C ASP A 46 31.49 88.89 -19.96
N ALA A 47 31.14 88.42 -18.75
CA ALA A 47 31.51 89.10 -17.50
C ALA A 47 33.03 89.09 -17.24
N TYR A 48 33.77 88.16 -17.84
CA TYR A 48 35.24 88.09 -17.72
C TYR A 48 35.96 89.14 -18.58
N GLU A 49 35.27 89.84 -19.49
CA GLU A 49 35.85 90.97 -20.22
C GLU A 49 35.86 92.26 -19.38
N GLN A 50 34.94 92.37 -18.42
CA GLN A 50 34.67 93.59 -17.68
C GLN A 50 35.88 94.12 -16.88
N PRO A 51 36.68 93.30 -16.17
CA PRO A 51 37.88 93.78 -15.47
C PRO A 51 38.96 94.34 -16.40
N VAL A 52 39.07 93.81 -17.63
CA VAL A 52 40.03 94.30 -18.64
C VAL A 52 39.56 95.62 -19.24
N LEU A 53 38.26 95.72 -19.55
CA LEU A 53 37.65 96.93 -20.11
C LEU A 53 37.71 98.13 -19.15
N VAL A 54 37.43 97.91 -17.86
CA VAL A 54 37.52 98.96 -16.83
C VAL A 54 38.97 99.47 -16.69
N ALA A 55 39.95 98.57 -16.63
CA ALA A 55 41.36 98.97 -16.54
C ALA A 55 41.85 99.76 -17.77
N ARG A 56 41.34 99.44 -18.97
CA ARG A 56 41.59 100.22 -20.19
C ARG A 56 40.97 101.61 -20.13
N ALA A 57 39.74 101.73 -19.63
CA ALA A 57 39.03 103.00 -19.50
C ALA A 57 39.66 103.94 -18.46
N GLU A 58 40.26 103.39 -17.40
CA GLU A 58 40.95 104.14 -16.34
C GLU A 58 42.40 104.55 -16.71
N GLY A 59 42.88 104.21 -17.91
CA GLY A 59 44.23 104.55 -18.36
C GLY A 59 45.34 103.75 -17.65
N ALA A 60 45.07 102.52 -17.23
CA ALA A 60 46.06 101.67 -16.57
C ALA A 60 47.29 101.40 -17.48
N PRO A 61 48.50 101.24 -16.90
CA PRO A 61 49.71 100.95 -17.68
C PRO A 61 49.58 99.65 -18.47
N ALA A 62 50.21 99.59 -19.65
CA ALA A 62 50.11 98.46 -20.59
C ALA A 62 50.47 97.10 -19.96
N GLU A 63 51.44 97.07 -19.04
CA GLU A 63 51.83 95.86 -18.30
C GLU A 63 50.67 95.30 -17.45
N ARG A 64 49.84 96.18 -16.86
CA ARG A 64 48.68 95.78 -16.05
C ARG A 64 47.55 95.24 -16.92
N ILE A 65 47.33 95.82 -18.09
CA ILE A 65 46.34 95.34 -19.06
C ILE A 65 46.75 93.95 -19.58
N ALA A 66 48.02 93.76 -19.93
CA ALA A 66 48.55 92.46 -20.37
C ALA A 66 48.42 91.39 -19.28
N ALA A 67 48.69 91.73 -18.01
CA ALA A 67 48.51 90.82 -16.88
C ALA A 67 47.03 90.43 -16.66
N LEU A 68 46.08 91.37 -16.82
CA LEU A 68 44.65 91.09 -16.74
C LEU A 68 44.16 90.21 -17.90
N GLU A 69 44.62 90.43 -19.13
CA GLU A 69 44.30 89.58 -20.29
C GLU A 69 44.81 88.15 -20.09
N HIS A 70 46.02 87.97 -19.54
CA HIS A 70 46.55 86.65 -19.21
C HIS A 70 45.73 85.96 -18.11
N ALA A 71 45.39 86.68 -17.03
CA ALA A 71 44.56 86.15 -15.95
C ALA A 71 43.14 85.79 -16.43
N LYS A 72 42.54 86.58 -17.33
CA LYS A 72 41.26 86.27 -18.00
C LYS A 72 41.35 84.94 -18.76
N GLY A 73 42.38 84.77 -19.58
CA GLY A 73 42.58 83.54 -20.36
C GLY A 73 42.72 82.29 -19.48
N LEU A 74 43.42 82.40 -18.35
CA LEU A 74 43.52 81.33 -17.35
C LEU A 74 42.17 81.05 -16.67
N ALA A 75 41.44 82.08 -16.26
CA ALA A 75 40.15 81.93 -15.60
C ALA A 75 39.10 81.30 -16.51
N LEU A 76 39.02 81.71 -17.78
CA LEU A 76 38.13 81.08 -18.76
C LEU A 76 38.47 79.60 -19.02
N ARG A 77 39.76 79.23 -18.98
CA ARG A 77 40.20 77.83 -19.09
C ARG A 77 39.74 77.00 -17.89
N VAL A 78 39.92 77.52 -16.67
CA VAL A 78 39.44 76.87 -15.42
C VAL A 78 37.92 76.73 -15.43
N ARG A 79 37.19 77.75 -15.89
CA ARG A 79 35.74 77.69 -16.01
C ARG A 79 35.28 76.58 -16.95
N SER A 80 35.87 76.50 -18.15
CA SER A 80 35.58 75.45 -19.12
C SER A 80 35.82 74.06 -18.53
N GLU A 81 36.90 73.87 -17.78
CA GLU A 81 37.19 72.61 -17.11
C GLU A 81 36.18 72.26 -16.01
N LEU A 82 35.77 73.24 -15.19
CA LEU A 82 34.75 73.07 -14.15
C LEU A 82 33.35 72.79 -14.74
N GLU A 83 32.97 73.48 -15.82
CA GLU A 83 31.73 73.22 -16.56
C GLU A 83 31.74 71.79 -17.14
N GLY A 84 32.87 71.36 -17.71
CA GLY A 84 33.03 69.99 -18.21
C GLY A 84 33.00 68.92 -17.10
N ARG A 85 33.53 69.21 -15.90
CA ARG A 85 33.42 68.31 -14.73
C ARG A 85 31.98 68.21 -14.22
N ARG A 86 31.29 69.34 -14.02
CA ARG A 86 29.89 69.37 -13.57
C ARG A 86 28.95 68.66 -14.54
N ARG A 87 29.17 68.81 -15.85
CA ARG A 87 28.40 68.11 -16.88
C ARG A 87 28.57 66.59 -16.78
N ARG A 88 29.82 66.11 -16.66
CA ARG A 88 30.12 64.68 -16.46
C ARG A 88 29.52 64.13 -15.16
N GLU A 89 29.56 64.89 -14.07
CA GLU A 89 28.97 64.49 -12.80
C GLU A 89 27.44 64.37 -12.89
N ALA A 90 26.77 65.30 -13.57
CA ALA A 90 25.34 65.23 -13.84
C ALA A 90 24.97 64.03 -14.73
N GLU A 91 25.75 63.77 -15.79
CA GLU A 91 25.58 62.62 -16.68
C GLU A 91 25.74 61.29 -15.91
N LEU A 92 26.77 61.15 -15.08
CA LEU A 92 26.99 59.96 -14.25
C LEU A 92 25.87 59.78 -13.22
N SER A 93 25.42 60.86 -12.57
CA SER A 93 24.32 60.80 -11.60
C SER A 93 23.03 60.32 -12.25
N ALA A 94 22.69 60.84 -13.44
CA ALA A 94 21.54 60.41 -14.22
C ALA A 94 21.64 58.91 -14.61
N LEU A 95 22.83 58.43 -15.00
CA LEU A 95 23.05 57.01 -15.29
C LEU A 95 22.92 56.12 -14.05
N PHE A 96 23.41 56.56 -12.88
CA PHE A 96 23.31 55.81 -11.63
C PHE A 96 21.88 55.70 -11.10
N GLU A 97 21.12 56.80 -11.07
CA GLU A 97 19.69 56.77 -10.73
C GLU A 97 18.93 55.82 -11.66
N THR A 98 19.33 55.81 -12.94
CA THR A 98 18.76 54.93 -13.94
C THR A 98 19.04 53.46 -13.70
N ALA A 99 20.30 53.10 -13.44
CA ALA A 99 20.66 51.73 -13.10
C ALA A 99 19.90 51.25 -11.85
N HIS A 100 19.74 52.12 -10.86
CA HIS A 100 19.05 51.80 -9.61
C HIS A 100 17.57 51.47 -9.81
N ASP A 101 16.83 52.31 -10.54
CA ASP A 101 15.41 52.08 -10.75
C ASP A 101 15.15 50.87 -11.67
N LEU A 102 16.01 50.65 -12.68
CA LEU A 102 15.90 49.48 -13.54
C LEU A 102 16.14 48.18 -12.77
N ALA A 103 17.09 48.17 -11.82
CA ALA A 103 17.36 47.01 -10.96
C ALA A 103 16.20 46.66 -10.00
N GLY A 104 15.34 47.63 -9.68
CA GLY A 104 14.16 47.41 -8.84
C GLY A 104 12.97 46.77 -9.57
N LEU A 105 12.98 46.81 -10.90
CA LEU A 105 11.87 46.29 -11.72
C LEU A 105 12.04 44.78 -11.95
N ARG A 106 10.94 44.05 -11.73
CA ARG A 106 10.90 42.58 -11.81
C ARG A 106 10.15 42.04 -13.03
N ASP A 107 9.52 42.93 -13.78
CA ASP A 107 8.67 42.64 -14.93
C ASP A 107 9.35 43.18 -16.18
N LEU A 108 9.50 42.31 -17.20
CA LEU A 108 10.21 42.66 -18.42
C LEU A 108 9.58 43.85 -19.14
N ASP A 109 8.25 43.89 -19.23
CA ASP A 109 7.55 44.97 -19.95
C ASP A 109 7.63 46.30 -19.19
N ALA A 110 7.70 46.28 -17.86
CA ALA A 110 7.99 47.44 -17.05
C ALA A 110 9.44 47.93 -17.25
N VAL A 111 10.43 47.01 -17.28
CA VAL A 111 11.84 47.33 -17.53
C VAL A 111 12.00 47.98 -18.91
N LEU A 112 11.44 47.38 -19.96
CA LEU A 112 11.56 47.89 -21.33
C LEU A 112 10.93 49.27 -21.50
N ARG A 113 9.76 49.53 -20.89
CA ARG A 113 9.12 50.85 -20.87
C ARG A 113 9.96 51.90 -20.13
N ALA A 114 10.48 51.54 -18.95
CA ALA A 114 11.35 52.43 -18.21
C ALA A 114 12.61 52.79 -19.00
N ILE A 115 13.19 51.83 -19.75
CA ILE A 115 14.36 52.07 -20.59
C ILE A 115 14.08 53.13 -21.66
N VAL A 116 13.02 52.98 -22.46
CA VAL A 116 12.74 53.94 -23.54
C VAL A 116 12.34 55.31 -22.99
N GLN A 117 11.59 55.36 -21.88
CA GLN A 117 11.24 56.61 -21.22
C GLN A 117 12.47 57.39 -20.79
N ARG A 118 13.45 56.70 -20.22
CA ARG A 118 14.69 57.33 -19.77
C ARG A 118 15.63 57.70 -20.90
N ALA A 119 15.73 56.89 -21.95
CA ALA A 119 16.50 57.24 -23.15
C ALA A 119 16.03 58.58 -23.73
N ARG A 120 14.70 58.76 -23.82
CA ARG A 120 14.06 59.99 -24.30
C ARG A 120 14.39 61.18 -23.42
N SER A 121 14.24 61.05 -22.09
CA SER A 121 14.53 62.13 -21.14
C SER A 121 16.01 62.49 -21.08
N LEU A 122 16.90 61.50 -21.14
CA LEU A 122 18.35 61.66 -21.02
C LEU A 122 18.94 62.45 -22.20
N LEU A 123 18.44 62.22 -23.41
CA LEU A 123 18.90 62.91 -24.63
C LEU A 123 18.04 64.12 -25.02
N GLY A 124 16.87 64.28 -24.39
CA GLY A 124 15.89 65.30 -24.73
C GLY A 124 15.44 65.18 -26.18
N THR A 125 15.00 63.99 -26.59
CA THR A 125 14.49 63.71 -27.94
C THR A 125 12.98 63.63 -27.98
N ASP A 126 12.40 63.81 -29.17
CA ASP A 126 10.95 63.70 -29.39
C ASP A 126 10.46 62.27 -29.15
N VAL A 127 11.23 61.27 -29.62
CA VAL A 127 10.88 59.85 -29.57
C VAL A 127 12.08 59.04 -29.10
N ALA A 128 11.82 57.97 -28.33
CA ALA A 128 12.79 56.90 -28.09
C ALA A 128 12.09 55.56 -28.25
N TYR A 129 12.81 54.54 -28.72
CA TYR A 129 12.24 53.23 -28.96
C TYR A 129 13.29 52.14 -28.87
N LEU A 130 12.84 50.91 -28.71
CA LEU A 130 13.69 49.75 -28.53
C LEU A 130 13.19 48.60 -29.40
N SER A 131 14.11 48.01 -30.15
CA SER A 131 13.88 46.74 -30.85
C SER A 131 14.56 45.59 -30.12
N LEU A 132 13.96 44.41 -30.18
CA LEU A 132 14.57 43.16 -29.72
C LEU A 132 14.76 42.22 -30.90
N ASN A 133 15.81 41.40 -30.83
CA ASN A 133 16.10 40.42 -31.86
C ASN A 133 15.24 39.17 -31.67
N ASP A 134 14.72 38.64 -32.78
CA ASP A 134 14.01 37.37 -32.85
C ASP A 134 14.96 36.30 -33.42
N PRO A 135 15.54 35.43 -32.58
CA PRO A 135 16.53 34.46 -33.04
C PRO A 135 15.93 33.38 -33.95
N VAL A 136 14.60 33.16 -33.90
CA VAL A 136 13.92 32.15 -34.72
C VAL A 136 13.69 32.69 -36.14
N ARG A 137 13.30 33.96 -36.26
CA ARG A 137 13.05 34.60 -37.56
C ARG A 137 14.28 35.29 -38.17
N GLY A 138 15.31 35.55 -37.37
CA GLY A 138 16.54 36.19 -37.82
C GLY A 138 16.40 37.68 -38.14
N ASP A 139 15.37 38.34 -37.59
CA ASP A 139 15.09 39.77 -37.77
C ASP A 139 14.99 40.50 -36.41
N THR A 140 14.85 41.83 -36.43
CA THR A 140 14.62 42.64 -35.23
C THR A 140 13.25 43.29 -35.31
N TYR A 141 12.54 43.38 -34.20
CA TYR A 141 11.18 43.91 -34.16
C TYR A 141 11.01 44.97 -33.10
N MET A 142 10.15 45.95 -33.37
CA MET A 142 9.82 46.99 -32.42
C MET A 142 9.11 46.40 -31.20
N ARG A 143 9.72 46.51 -30.01
CA ARG A 143 9.15 45.93 -28.77
C ARG A 143 8.45 47.00 -27.94
N VAL A 144 9.09 48.15 -27.74
CA VAL A 144 8.51 49.26 -26.97
C VAL A 144 8.90 50.60 -27.60
N THR A 145 7.97 51.55 -27.62
CA THR A 145 8.19 52.92 -28.09
C THR A 145 7.68 53.92 -27.07
N GLU A 146 8.34 55.06 -26.96
CA GLU A 146 7.93 56.21 -26.14
C GLU A 146 7.93 57.48 -26.99
N GLY A 147 6.81 58.23 -26.98
CA GLY A 147 6.62 59.43 -27.79
C GLY A 147 6.17 59.19 -29.25
N SER A 148 6.04 57.92 -29.65
CA SER A 148 5.52 57.49 -30.96
C SER A 148 4.00 57.43 -30.99
N VAL A 149 3.39 57.80 -32.12
CA VAL A 149 1.93 57.79 -32.34
C VAL A 149 1.50 56.95 -33.55
N ALA A 150 2.42 56.60 -34.45
CA ALA A 150 2.12 55.84 -35.65
C ALA A 150 2.08 54.32 -35.38
N ALA A 151 0.90 53.71 -35.46
CA ALA A 151 0.74 52.25 -35.26
C ALA A 151 1.59 51.41 -36.22
N ARG A 152 1.80 51.89 -37.46
CA ARG A 152 2.65 51.23 -38.46
C ARG A 152 4.11 51.19 -38.02
N PHE A 153 4.59 52.25 -37.36
CA PHE A 153 5.96 52.31 -36.84
C PHE A 153 6.14 51.40 -35.62
N GLN A 154 5.16 51.35 -34.72
CA GLN A 154 5.17 50.52 -33.51
C GLN A 154 5.18 49.00 -33.79
N GLN A 155 4.75 48.57 -34.98
CA GLN A 155 4.69 47.16 -35.40
C GLN A 155 5.77 46.78 -36.42
N LEU A 156 6.72 47.68 -36.67
CA LEU A 156 7.74 47.48 -37.69
C LEU A 156 8.71 46.35 -37.32
N ARG A 157 9.08 45.56 -38.33
CA ARG A 157 10.18 44.57 -38.26
C ARG A 157 11.22 44.92 -39.32
N LEU A 158 12.49 44.69 -39.00
CA LEU A 158 13.63 45.04 -39.83
C LEU A 158 14.53 43.81 -39.98
N GLY A 159 14.92 43.47 -41.22
CA GLY A 159 15.95 42.46 -41.44
C GLY A 159 17.31 42.91 -40.92
N MET A 160 18.21 41.97 -40.63
CA MET A 160 19.59 42.29 -40.26
C MET A 160 20.29 43.01 -41.43
N GLY A 161 20.88 44.17 -41.16
CA GLY A 161 21.47 45.05 -42.17
C GLY A 161 20.49 46.00 -42.88
N GLU A 162 19.18 45.86 -42.67
CA GLU A 162 18.16 46.75 -43.28
C GLU A 162 17.87 47.97 -42.39
N GLY A 163 17.87 49.15 -43.00
CA GLY A 163 17.72 50.43 -42.30
C GLY A 163 18.85 50.69 -41.29
N LEU A 164 18.74 51.81 -40.56
CA LEU A 164 19.70 52.15 -39.51
C LEU A 164 19.69 51.09 -38.38
N GLY A 165 18.50 50.63 -37.97
CA GLY A 165 18.34 49.66 -36.89
C GLY A 165 18.92 48.28 -37.19
N GLY A 166 18.65 47.72 -38.38
CA GLY A 166 19.23 46.45 -38.80
C GLY A 166 20.75 46.53 -38.96
N LEU A 167 21.29 47.67 -39.39
CA LEU A 167 22.74 47.89 -39.49
C LEU A 167 23.41 47.91 -38.10
N VAL A 168 22.82 48.59 -37.11
CA VAL A 168 23.32 48.55 -35.73
C VAL A 168 23.27 47.13 -35.17
N ALA A 169 22.16 46.42 -35.40
CA ALA A 169 22.00 45.04 -34.96
C ALA A 169 23.04 44.08 -35.57
N GLN A 170 23.37 44.26 -36.85
CA GLN A 170 24.36 43.44 -37.56
C GLN A 170 25.81 43.76 -37.18
N THR A 171 26.13 45.05 -37.01
CA THR A 171 27.52 45.51 -36.82
C THR A 171 27.94 45.60 -35.36
N ALA A 172 26.99 45.57 -34.42
CA ALA A 172 27.20 45.83 -33.00
C ALA A 172 27.90 47.18 -32.73
N ARG A 173 27.64 48.19 -33.57
CA ARG A 173 28.22 49.54 -33.46
C ARG A 173 27.13 50.61 -33.49
N PRO A 174 27.28 51.71 -32.73
CA PRO A 174 26.40 52.87 -32.84
C PRO A 174 26.36 53.45 -34.26
N TYR A 175 25.18 53.83 -34.73
CA TYR A 175 24.99 54.58 -35.97
C TYR A 175 24.09 55.78 -35.73
N VAL A 176 24.37 56.87 -36.45
CA VAL A 176 23.66 58.13 -36.30
C VAL A 176 23.47 58.81 -37.64
N THR A 177 22.31 59.40 -37.83
CA THR A 177 21.94 60.20 -39.01
C THR A 177 21.27 61.50 -38.56
N ASP A 178 21.65 62.61 -39.20
CA ASP A 178 21.07 63.94 -38.99
C ASP A 178 19.86 64.19 -39.91
N ASP A 179 19.79 63.49 -41.04
CA ASP A 179 18.62 63.38 -41.92
C ASP A 179 18.54 61.97 -42.54
N TYR A 180 17.63 61.16 -41.99
CA TYR A 180 17.43 59.76 -42.36
C TYR A 180 17.21 59.58 -43.87
N PHE A 181 16.42 60.42 -44.53
CA PHE A 181 16.05 60.19 -45.94
C PHE A 181 17.16 60.59 -46.93
N GLN A 182 18.16 61.35 -46.47
CA GLN A 182 19.30 61.79 -47.28
C GLN A 182 20.55 60.93 -47.07
N ASP A 183 20.51 59.98 -46.13
CA ASP A 183 21.68 59.23 -45.70
C ASP A 183 21.86 57.90 -46.45
N ALA A 184 22.71 57.91 -47.47
CA ALA A 184 22.99 56.72 -48.28
C ALA A 184 23.88 55.65 -47.57
N ARG A 185 24.25 55.81 -46.28
CA ARG A 185 25.17 54.90 -45.58
C ARG A 185 24.53 53.58 -45.13
N PHE A 186 23.20 53.47 -45.15
CA PHE A 186 22.48 52.25 -44.78
C PHE A 186 21.41 51.90 -45.82
N GLN A 187 20.92 50.67 -45.79
CA GLN A 187 19.98 50.18 -46.79
C GLN A 187 18.56 50.68 -46.50
N HIS A 188 18.04 51.56 -47.34
CA HIS A 188 16.64 51.97 -47.34
C HIS A 188 15.72 50.88 -47.90
N THR A 189 14.61 50.61 -47.21
CA THR A 189 13.57 49.68 -47.70
C THR A 189 12.20 50.36 -47.67
N ARG A 190 11.34 50.00 -48.63
CA ARG A 190 10.01 50.61 -48.76
C ARG A 190 9.18 50.52 -47.47
N THR A 191 9.28 49.41 -46.74
CA THR A 191 8.52 49.17 -45.51
C THR A 191 9.03 50.03 -44.35
N ILE A 192 10.36 50.08 -44.16
CA ILE A 192 10.98 50.87 -43.09
C ILE A 192 10.78 52.36 -43.35
N ASP A 193 11.06 52.81 -44.58
CA ASP A 193 10.94 54.22 -44.95
C ASP A 193 9.49 54.73 -44.84
N ALA A 194 8.50 53.89 -45.15
CA ALA A 194 7.10 54.23 -44.96
C ALA A 194 6.75 54.40 -43.46
N GLY A 195 7.28 53.54 -42.58
CA GLY A 195 7.08 53.67 -41.13
C GLY A 195 7.78 54.90 -40.54
N VAL A 196 9.03 55.15 -40.92
CA VAL A 196 9.80 56.33 -40.48
C VAL A 196 9.14 57.63 -40.95
N ARG A 197 8.61 57.65 -42.17
CA ARG A 197 7.89 58.82 -42.73
C ARG A 197 6.55 59.06 -42.04
N ASP A 198 5.83 58.00 -41.70
CA ASP A 198 4.52 58.07 -41.01
C ASP A 198 4.67 58.64 -39.59
N GLU A 199 5.74 58.28 -38.89
CA GLU A 199 6.07 58.83 -37.56
C GLU A 199 6.71 60.23 -37.63
N GLY A 200 7.23 60.61 -38.80
CA GLY A 200 7.86 61.92 -39.05
C GLY A 200 9.27 62.04 -38.48
N LEU A 201 10.01 60.93 -38.35
CA LEU A 201 11.38 60.95 -37.82
C LEU A 201 12.37 61.45 -38.89
N VAL A 202 13.30 62.31 -38.47
CA VAL A 202 14.33 62.91 -39.35
C VAL A 202 15.72 62.55 -38.86
N ALA A 203 16.08 62.90 -37.62
CA ALA A 203 17.36 62.52 -37.03
C ALA A 203 17.20 61.28 -36.16
N ILE A 204 18.09 60.29 -36.29
CA ILE A 204 18.01 59.02 -35.56
C ILE A 204 19.41 58.61 -35.08
N LEU A 205 19.51 58.28 -33.80
CA LEU A 205 20.64 57.63 -33.17
C LEU A 205 20.22 56.23 -32.72
N GLY A 206 20.94 55.21 -33.17
CA GLY A 206 20.76 53.82 -32.73
C GLY A 206 22.04 53.28 -32.08
N VAL A 207 21.90 52.65 -30.92
CA VAL A 207 23.00 51.98 -30.20
C VAL A 207 22.63 50.53 -29.86
N PRO A 208 23.59 49.59 -29.94
CA PRO A 208 23.30 48.18 -29.69
C PRO A 208 23.09 47.91 -28.19
N LEU A 209 22.12 47.06 -27.87
CA LEU A 209 21.97 46.44 -26.55
C LEU A 209 22.81 45.17 -26.54
N MET A 210 23.92 45.20 -25.80
CA MET A 210 24.92 44.12 -25.79
C MET A 210 24.81 43.26 -24.54
N LEU A 211 24.69 41.95 -24.71
CA LEU A 211 24.87 40.96 -23.66
C LEU A 211 26.12 40.13 -23.98
N GLY A 212 27.22 40.42 -23.29
CA GLY A 212 28.53 39.87 -23.64
C GLY A 212 28.94 40.27 -25.07
N HIS A 213 29.05 39.29 -25.97
CA HIS A 213 29.36 39.52 -27.38
C HIS A 213 28.14 39.50 -28.31
N HIS A 214 26.92 39.33 -27.76
CA HIS A 214 25.70 39.20 -28.53
C HIS A 214 24.86 40.49 -28.49
N VAL A 215 24.34 40.89 -29.65
CA VAL A 215 23.35 41.97 -29.73
C VAL A 215 21.98 41.37 -29.44
N ILE A 216 21.33 41.80 -28.36
CA ILE A 216 19.97 41.35 -27.99
C ILE A 216 18.89 42.28 -28.56
N GLY A 217 19.28 43.47 -29.01
CA GLY A 217 18.37 44.48 -29.54
C GLY A 217 19.08 45.79 -29.83
N VAL A 218 18.31 46.84 -30.15
CA VAL A 218 18.82 48.17 -30.42
C VAL A 218 17.97 49.21 -29.69
N LEU A 219 18.64 50.15 -29.02
CA LEU A 219 18.00 51.30 -28.39
C LEU A 219 18.17 52.54 -29.27
N PHE A 220 17.10 53.27 -29.45
CA PHE A 220 17.04 54.41 -30.35
C PHE A 220 16.57 55.67 -29.66
N ALA A 221 17.09 56.80 -30.13
CA ALA A 221 16.60 58.13 -29.83
C ALA A 221 16.49 58.93 -31.13
N ALA A 222 15.35 59.58 -31.34
CA ALA A 222 15.04 60.21 -32.61
C ALA A 222 14.28 61.54 -32.43
N ASP A 223 14.51 62.46 -33.36
CA ASP A 223 13.83 63.75 -33.44
C ASP A 223 13.10 63.92 -34.76
N ARG A 224 11.98 64.66 -34.74
CA ARG A 224 11.19 64.99 -35.94
C ARG A 224 11.78 66.16 -36.73
N ARG A 225 12.96 66.65 -36.33
CA ARG A 225 13.74 67.70 -36.97
C ARG A 225 15.18 67.25 -37.15
N ALA A 226 15.86 67.83 -38.13
CA ALA A 226 17.29 67.60 -38.31
C ALA A 226 18.06 68.01 -37.04
N ARG A 227 18.94 67.13 -36.58
CA ARG A 227 19.75 67.31 -35.37
C ARG A 227 21.08 66.58 -35.54
N VAL A 228 22.17 67.26 -35.18
CA VAL A 228 23.48 66.62 -35.03
C VAL A 228 23.57 66.09 -33.60
N PHE A 229 23.78 64.78 -33.44
CA PHE A 229 24.10 64.20 -32.14
C PHE A 229 25.61 64.24 -31.92
N GLU A 230 26.03 64.90 -30.85
CA GLU A 230 27.45 65.02 -30.50
C GLU A 230 28.02 63.69 -29.98
N ARG A 231 29.35 63.55 -30.00
CA ARG A 231 30.03 62.32 -29.56
C ARG A 231 29.70 61.96 -28.12
N GLU A 232 29.55 62.95 -27.25
CA GLU A 232 29.16 62.80 -25.86
C GLU A 232 27.76 62.18 -25.73
N GLN A 233 26.82 62.57 -26.60
CA GLN A 233 25.46 62.04 -26.61
C GLN A 233 25.41 60.58 -27.09
N ILE A 234 26.22 60.24 -28.10
CA ILE A 234 26.37 58.86 -28.59
C ILE A 234 26.97 57.98 -27.48
N ALA A 235 28.01 58.45 -26.81
CA ALA A 235 28.63 57.75 -25.69
C ALA A 235 27.66 57.56 -24.52
N LEU A 236 26.90 58.61 -24.17
CA LEU A 236 25.91 58.58 -23.10
C LEU A 236 24.81 57.53 -23.36
N LEU A 237 24.22 57.51 -24.56
CA LEU A 237 23.23 56.50 -24.92
C LEU A 237 23.83 55.11 -24.98
N GLY A 238 25.07 54.97 -25.47
CA GLY A 238 25.79 53.69 -25.49
C GLY A 238 26.02 53.13 -24.08
N SER A 239 26.45 53.96 -23.14
CA SER A 239 26.59 53.57 -21.73
C SER A 239 25.25 53.20 -21.10
N PHE A 240 24.19 53.95 -21.43
CA PHE A 240 22.85 53.61 -20.96
C PHE A 240 22.35 52.28 -21.55
N ALA A 241 22.60 52.02 -22.83
CA ALA A 241 22.26 50.78 -23.49
C ALA A 241 22.95 49.55 -22.87
N ALA A 242 24.20 49.69 -22.42
CA ALA A 242 24.89 48.63 -21.70
C ALA A 242 24.19 48.27 -20.37
N LEU A 243 23.75 49.28 -19.60
CA LEU A 243 22.97 49.08 -18.37
C LEU A 243 21.59 48.47 -18.66
N ALA A 244 20.92 48.96 -19.70
CA ALA A 244 19.63 48.46 -20.14
C ALA A 244 19.69 46.98 -20.56
N ALA A 245 20.74 46.57 -21.27
CA ALA A 245 20.92 45.17 -21.67
C ALA A 245 21.05 44.23 -20.48
N ALA A 246 21.81 44.60 -19.44
CA ALA A 246 21.94 43.82 -18.22
C ALA A 246 20.61 43.73 -17.43
N ALA A 247 19.84 44.82 -17.39
CA ALA A 247 18.51 44.82 -16.75
C ALA A 247 17.50 43.92 -17.48
N ILE A 248 17.51 43.93 -18.82
CA ILE A 248 16.67 43.05 -19.65
C ILE A 248 17.00 41.58 -19.39
N ASP A 249 18.29 41.23 -19.37
CA ASP A 249 18.75 39.86 -19.11
C ASP A 249 18.30 39.36 -17.72
N THR A 250 18.50 40.20 -16.69
CA THR A 250 18.08 39.88 -15.32
C THR A 250 16.56 39.67 -15.24
N ALA A 251 15.75 40.50 -15.91
CA ALA A 251 14.30 40.36 -15.93
C ALA A 251 13.84 39.07 -16.64
N ASN A 252 14.49 38.71 -17.75
CA ASN A 252 14.23 37.45 -18.46
C ASN A 252 14.54 36.23 -17.59
N LEU A 253 15.72 36.20 -16.96
CA LEU A 253 16.14 35.09 -16.10
C LEU A 253 15.19 34.90 -14.89
N LEU A 254 14.77 36.01 -14.27
CA LEU A 254 13.80 35.98 -13.18
C LEU A 254 12.43 35.44 -13.62
N ALA A 255 11.97 35.80 -14.82
CA ALA A 255 10.71 35.30 -15.37
C ALA A 255 10.76 33.79 -15.64
N GLU A 256 11.84 33.31 -16.26
CA GLU A 256 12.05 31.89 -16.56
C GLU A 256 12.11 31.04 -15.28
N THR A 257 12.88 31.49 -14.27
CA THR A 257 13.01 30.79 -12.99
C THR A 257 11.67 30.66 -12.27
N ARG A 258 10.82 31.70 -12.29
CA ARG A 258 9.49 31.65 -11.67
C ARG A 258 8.54 30.69 -12.39
N SER A 259 8.57 30.66 -13.73
CA SER A 259 7.77 29.71 -14.50
C SER A 259 8.15 28.28 -14.14
N ALA A 260 9.46 27.98 -14.09
CA ALA A 260 9.95 26.65 -13.73
C ALA A 260 9.54 26.23 -12.30
N LEU A 261 9.58 27.15 -11.33
CA LEU A 261 9.10 26.88 -9.96
C LEU A 261 7.61 26.57 -9.93
N ALA A 262 6.78 27.36 -10.62
CA ALA A 262 5.33 27.13 -10.67
C ALA A 262 4.96 25.80 -11.34
N ASP A 263 5.72 25.37 -12.35
CA ASP A 263 5.55 24.06 -12.97
C ASP A 263 5.97 22.92 -12.03
N LEU A 264 7.06 23.10 -11.29
CA LEU A 264 7.53 22.13 -10.29
C LEU A 264 6.54 21.97 -9.14
N GLU A 265 5.99 23.07 -8.62
CA GLU A 265 4.97 23.07 -7.55
C GLU A 265 3.73 22.29 -8.01
N ARG A 266 3.21 22.56 -9.21
CA ARG A 266 2.09 21.79 -9.79
C ARG A 266 2.40 20.30 -9.94
N ALA A 267 3.61 19.95 -10.40
CA ALA A 267 4.01 18.55 -10.52
C ALA A 267 4.08 17.87 -9.15
N ASN A 268 4.57 18.59 -8.13
CA ASN A 268 4.69 18.06 -6.77
C ASN A 268 3.32 17.88 -6.09
N GLU A 269 2.38 18.81 -6.29
CA GLU A 269 0.99 18.66 -5.85
C GLU A 269 0.35 17.39 -6.43
N ILE A 270 0.53 17.12 -7.72
CA ILE A 270 0.04 15.91 -8.39
C ILE A 270 0.67 14.63 -7.80
N ILE A 271 1.96 14.67 -7.46
CA ILE A 271 2.66 13.53 -6.85
C ILE A 271 2.13 13.28 -5.44
N GLN A 272 1.96 14.33 -4.63
CA GLN A 272 1.48 14.22 -3.25
C GLN A 272 0.05 13.66 -3.18
N ASP A 273 -0.82 14.08 -4.09
CA ASP A 273 -2.20 13.57 -4.20
C ASP A 273 -2.25 12.06 -4.48
N ARG A 274 -1.32 11.56 -5.32
CA ARG A 274 -1.21 10.11 -5.61
C ARG A 274 -0.58 9.29 -4.48
N SER A 275 0.39 9.84 -3.76
CA SER A 275 1.10 9.10 -2.69
C SER A 275 0.22 8.79 -1.49
N GLY A 276 -0.68 9.70 -1.09
CA GLY A 276 -1.56 9.50 0.07
C GLY A 276 -2.58 8.35 -0.08
N VAL A 277 -2.83 7.90 -1.31
CA VAL A 277 -3.67 6.72 -1.61
C VAL A 277 -2.88 5.41 -1.49
N ILE A 278 -1.61 5.41 -1.91
CA ILE A 278 -0.74 4.24 -1.86
C ILE A 278 -0.33 3.91 -0.42
N GLU A 279 -0.01 4.93 0.39
CA GLU A 279 0.39 4.76 1.79
C GLU A 279 -0.75 4.16 2.64
N ARG A 280 -1.97 4.68 2.53
CA ARG A 280 -3.13 4.13 3.25
C ARG A 280 -3.41 2.67 2.90
N ALA A 281 -3.32 2.30 1.62
CA ALA A 281 -3.50 0.91 1.20
C ALA A 281 -2.38 -0.01 1.74
N SER A 282 -1.13 0.48 1.82
CA SER A 282 0.00 -0.27 2.36
C SER A 282 -0.13 -0.49 3.87
N ASP A 283 -0.48 0.54 4.65
CA ASP A 283 -0.64 0.44 6.10
C ASP A 283 -1.72 -0.59 6.49
N VAL A 284 -2.82 -0.63 5.75
CA VAL A 284 -3.86 -1.65 5.94
C VAL A 284 -3.31 -3.04 5.69
N HIS A 285 -2.53 -3.24 4.63
CA HIS A 285 -1.93 -4.53 4.32
C HIS A 285 -0.97 -4.99 5.43
N ASP A 286 -0.09 -4.10 5.91
CA ASP A 286 0.86 -4.41 6.98
C ASP A 286 0.15 -4.77 8.29
N ARG A 287 -0.91 -4.02 8.63
CA ARG A 287 -1.72 -4.30 9.83
C ARG A 287 -2.48 -5.61 9.73
N LEU A 288 -3.02 -5.95 8.55
CA LEU A 288 -3.65 -7.24 8.30
C LEU A 288 -2.64 -8.39 8.35
N ALA A 289 -1.45 -8.22 7.78
CA ALA A 289 -0.38 -9.22 7.84
C ALA A 289 0.08 -9.45 9.29
N GLU A 290 0.20 -8.40 10.09
CA GLU A 290 0.55 -8.51 11.51
C GLU A 290 -0.51 -9.29 12.31
N LEU A 291 -1.80 -9.13 12.00
CA LEU A 291 -2.87 -9.93 12.60
C LEU A 291 -2.70 -11.42 12.30
N VAL A 292 -2.36 -11.77 11.05
CA VAL A 292 -2.08 -13.17 10.67
C VAL A 292 -0.89 -13.71 11.46
N LEU A 293 0.20 -12.95 11.56
CA LEU A 293 1.43 -13.36 12.27
C LEU A 293 1.21 -13.56 13.77
N ARG A 294 0.30 -12.79 14.39
CA ARG A 294 -0.06 -12.94 15.81
C ARG A 294 -1.07 -14.08 16.07
N GLY A 295 -1.52 -14.78 15.03
CA GLY A 295 -2.53 -15.84 15.14
C GLY A 295 -3.97 -15.32 15.24
N GLY A 296 -4.23 -14.10 14.77
CA GLY A 296 -5.56 -13.52 14.69
C GLY A 296 -6.51 -14.34 13.82
N GLY A 297 -7.79 -14.32 14.16
CA GLY A 297 -8.85 -14.97 13.42
C GLY A 297 -9.53 -14.06 12.40
N VAL A 298 -10.47 -14.65 11.68
CA VAL A 298 -11.33 -13.96 10.70
C VAL A 298 -12.05 -12.76 11.33
N HIS A 299 -12.46 -12.87 12.60
CA HIS A 299 -13.12 -11.77 13.31
C HIS A 299 -12.18 -10.59 13.59
N ASP A 300 -10.90 -10.85 13.83
CA ASP A 300 -9.90 -9.79 14.07
C ASP A 300 -9.65 -9.01 12.78
N VAL A 301 -9.59 -9.70 11.64
CA VAL A 301 -9.51 -9.08 10.31
C VAL A 301 -10.74 -8.21 10.05
N ALA A 302 -11.94 -8.75 10.25
CA ALA A 302 -13.18 -8.01 10.05
C ALA A 302 -13.27 -6.77 10.95
N ALA A 303 -12.87 -6.87 12.22
CA ALA A 303 -12.82 -5.75 13.15
C ALA A 303 -11.79 -4.68 12.75
N ALA A 304 -10.61 -5.07 12.30
CA ALA A 304 -9.58 -4.14 11.84
C ALA A 304 -10.02 -3.36 10.60
N VAL A 305 -10.69 -4.02 9.66
CA VAL A 305 -11.19 -3.40 8.44
C VAL A 305 -12.39 -2.52 8.73
N SER A 306 -13.26 -2.92 9.67
CA SER A 306 -14.37 -2.09 10.16
C SER A 306 -13.89 -0.74 10.70
N GLN A 307 -12.75 -0.72 11.41
CA GLN A 307 -12.14 0.52 11.91
C GLN A 307 -11.59 1.41 10.79
N VAL A 308 -11.08 0.81 9.71
CA VAL A 308 -10.49 1.55 8.58
C VAL A 308 -11.58 2.13 7.69
N LEU A 309 -12.63 1.36 7.41
CA LEU A 309 -13.73 1.73 6.52
C LEU A 309 -14.86 2.50 7.20
N ASP A 310 -14.73 2.81 8.50
CA ASP A 310 -15.76 3.44 9.34
C ASP A 310 -17.16 2.80 9.14
N GLY A 311 -17.19 1.47 9.16
CA GLY A 311 -18.39 0.69 8.85
C GLY A 311 -18.34 -0.71 9.45
N THR A 312 -19.45 -1.44 9.41
CA THR A 312 -19.51 -2.80 9.96
C THR A 312 -19.15 -3.81 8.89
N VAL A 313 -18.00 -4.46 9.05
CA VAL A 313 -17.56 -5.57 8.21
C VAL A 313 -17.73 -6.88 8.96
N GLU A 314 -18.39 -7.85 8.34
CA GLU A 314 -18.61 -9.18 8.90
C GLU A 314 -18.24 -10.27 7.89
N PHE A 315 -17.69 -11.38 8.39
CA PHE A 315 -17.54 -12.58 7.58
C PHE A 315 -18.85 -13.38 7.59
N THR A 316 -19.35 -13.69 6.41
CA THR A 316 -20.53 -14.52 6.20
C THR A 316 -20.14 -15.78 5.44
N GLU A 317 -20.55 -16.96 5.92
CA GLU A 317 -20.34 -18.21 5.22
C GLU A 317 -21.03 -18.22 3.85
N ALA A 318 -20.50 -19.01 2.90
CA ALA A 318 -20.98 -19.04 1.52
C ALA A 318 -22.49 -19.32 1.39
N ALA A 319 -23.05 -20.16 2.28
CA ALA A 319 -24.47 -20.51 2.28
C ALA A 319 -25.40 -19.36 2.74
N ALA A 320 -24.89 -18.42 3.53
CA ALA A 320 -25.66 -17.31 4.09
C ALA A 320 -25.46 -16.00 3.32
N ALA A 321 -24.44 -15.93 2.46
CA ALA A 321 -24.15 -14.76 1.64
C ALA A 321 -25.06 -14.68 0.39
N PRO A 322 -25.34 -13.46 -0.14
CA PRO A 322 -26.13 -13.30 -1.35
C PRO A 322 -25.47 -13.97 -2.57
N ALA A 323 -26.04 -15.10 -3.01
CA ALA A 323 -25.42 -16.00 -3.99
C ALA A 323 -24.98 -15.29 -5.28
N ARG A 324 -25.83 -14.44 -5.87
CA ARG A 324 -25.50 -13.71 -7.10
C ARG A 324 -24.32 -12.77 -6.95
N ALA A 325 -24.33 -11.95 -5.89
CA ALA A 325 -23.24 -11.00 -5.66
C ALA A 325 -21.93 -11.72 -5.30
N LEU A 326 -22.03 -12.82 -4.55
CA LEU A 326 -20.87 -13.65 -4.23
C LEU A 326 -20.24 -14.28 -5.48
N GLU A 327 -21.06 -14.81 -6.39
CA GLU A 327 -20.61 -15.35 -7.68
C GLU A 327 -19.97 -14.28 -8.56
N THR A 328 -20.58 -13.09 -8.65
CA THR A 328 -20.01 -11.96 -9.42
C THR A 328 -18.67 -11.51 -8.83
N SER A 329 -18.59 -11.33 -7.51
CA SER A 329 -17.34 -10.95 -6.83
C SER A 329 -16.24 -11.99 -7.04
N ARG A 330 -16.58 -13.28 -6.96
CA ARG A 330 -15.66 -14.38 -7.25
C ARG A 330 -15.17 -14.35 -8.70
N ALA A 331 -16.08 -14.15 -9.66
CA ALA A 331 -15.74 -14.19 -11.08
C ALA A 331 -14.90 -12.98 -11.52
N GLU A 332 -15.19 -11.81 -10.98
CA GLU A 332 -14.50 -10.56 -11.30
C GLU A 332 -13.24 -10.35 -10.45
N GLY A 333 -13.14 -10.99 -9.29
CA GLY A 333 -12.03 -10.79 -8.34
C GLY A 333 -12.10 -9.45 -7.59
N HIS A 334 -13.27 -8.81 -7.59
CA HIS A 334 -13.50 -7.47 -7.02
C HIS A 334 -14.65 -7.48 -6.03
N ALA A 335 -14.66 -6.51 -5.11
CA ALA A 335 -15.83 -6.29 -4.27
C ALA A 335 -16.97 -5.71 -5.11
N VAL A 336 -18.17 -6.27 -4.94
CA VAL A 336 -19.35 -5.86 -5.71
C VAL A 336 -20.41 -5.27 -4.78
N ARG A 337 -21.15 -4.29 -5.30
CA ARG A 337 -22.26 -3.70 -4.58
C ARG A 337 -23.51 -4.59 -4.69
N HIS A 338 -24.15 -4.85 -3.57
CA HIS A 338 -25.43 -5.53 -3.47
C HIS A 338 -26.36 -4.72 -2.55
N GLU A 339 -27.36 -4.06 -3.14
CA GLU A 339 -28.23 -3.10 -2.42
C GLU A 339 -27.41 -1.96 -1.80
N ASP A 340 -27.44 -1.84 -0.46
CA ASP A 340 -26.67 -0.88 0.33
C ASP A 340 -25.38 -1.47 0.92
N ASP A 341 -25.05 -2.72 0.58
CA ASP A 341 -23.89 -3.44 1.10
C ASP A 341 -22.82 -3.69 0.02
N TRP A 342 -21.58 -3.92 0.46
CA TRP A 342 -20.48 -4.36 -0.39
C TRP A 342 -20.00 -5.74 -0.01
N ILE A 343 -19.79 -6.58 -1.02
CA ILE A 343 -19.49 -8.00 -0.85
C ILE A 343 -18.18 -8.32 -1.56
N ALA A 344 -17.20 -8.82 -0.81
CA ALA A 344 -15.95 -9.35 -1.34
C ALA A 344 -15.84 -10.85 -1.08
N ALA A 345 -15.72 -11.64 -2.15
CA ALA A 345 -15.61 -13.09 -2.06
C ALA A 345 -14.32 -13.53 -1.36
N VAL A 346 -14.44 -14.47 -0.43
CA VAL A 346 -13.32 -15.10 0.28
C VAL A 346 -13.10 -16.47 -0.34
N THR A 347 -12.13 -16.55 -1.25
CA THR A 347 -11.82 -17.76 -2.02
C THR A 347 -10.34 -18.14 -1.94
N ALA A 348 -10.05 -19.44 -2.08
CA ALA A 348 -8.70 -19.94 -2.33
C ALA A 348 -8.72 -20.93 -3.50
N GLY A 349 -8.15 -20.54 -4.64
CA GLY A 349 -8.29 -21.31 -5.88
C GLY A 349 -9.76 -21.44 -6.28
N ASP A 350 -10.22 -22.68 -6.50
CA ASP A 350 -11.63 -22.97 -6.83
C ASP A 350 -12.55 -23.01 -5.61
N GLU A 351 -11.99 -23.00 -4.40
CA GLU A 351 -12.77 -23.11 -3.16
C GLU A 351 -13.34 -21.76 -2.72
N LEU A 352 -14.60 -21.78 -2.29
CA LEU A 352 -15.32 -20.62 -1.78
C LEU A 352 -15.63 -20.82 -0.31
N PHE A 353 -15.01 -20.02 0.56
CA PHE A 353 -15.26 -20.08 2.01
C PHE A 353 -16.44 -19.22 2.44
N GLY A 354 -16.68 -18.10 1.75
CA GLY A 354 -17.72 -17.15 2.11
C GLY A 354 -17.44 -15.77 1.54
N ALA A 355 -17.87 -14.74 2.26
CA ALA A 355 -17.71 -13.34 1.88
C ALA A 355 -17.41 -12.45 3.08
N LEU A 356 -16.64 -11.39 2.85
CA LEU A 356 -16.67 -10.21 3.73
C LEU A 356 -17.77 -9.27 3.23
N VAL A 357 -18.64 -8.87 4.14
CA VAL A 357 -19.77 -7.98 3.86
C VAL A 357 -19.62 -6.69 4.65
N LEU A 358 -19.47 -5.57 3.96
CA LEU A 358 -19.54 -4.23 4.55
C LEU A 358 -20.98 -3.74 4.48
N ARG A 359 -21.57 -3.42 5.63
CA ARG A 359 -22.99 -3.05 5.75
C ARG A 359 -23.25 -1.55 5.63
N GLY A 360 -24.34 -1.17 4.95
CA GLY A 360 -24.91 0.17 5.00
C GLY A 360 -24.05 1.27 4.35
N HIS A 361 -23.29 0.91 3.30
CA HIS A 361 -22.40 1.80 2.57
C HIS A 361 -22.85 1.94 1.09
N PRO A 362 -23.63 2.98 0.75
CA PRO A 362 -24.22 3.13 -0.60
C PRO A 362 -23.20 3.46 -1.69
N GLY A 363 -22.02 3.94 -1.32
CA GLY A 363 -20.90 4.19 -2.22
C GLY A 363 -19.58 4.00 -1.48
N LEU A 364 -18.64 3.29 -2.11
CA LEU A 364 -17.32 3.00 -1.58
C LEU A 364 -16.30 3.58 -2.55
N ASP A 365 -15.30 4.30 -2.04
CA ASP A 365 -14.24 4.81 -2.90
C ASP A 365 -13.33 3.66 -3.40
N PRO A 366 -12.54 3.85 -4.47
CA PRO A 366 -11.69 2.77 -4.99
C PRO A 366 -10.64 2.24 -4.00
N VAL A 367 -10.21 3.06 -3.03
CA VAL A 367 -9.20 2.70 -2.01
C VAL A 367 -9.83 1.82 -0.94
N ASP A 368 -11.04 2.17 -0.53
CA ASP A 368 -11.85 1.43 0.43
C ASP A 368 -12.34 0.12 -0.14
N GLN A 369 -12.70 0.10 -1.44
CA GLN A 369 -12.99 -1.13 -2.18
C GLN A 369 -11.78 -2.06 -2.19
N LEU A 370 -10.60 -1.54 -2.55
CA LEU A 370 -9.36 -2.33 -2.53
C LEU A 370 -9.01 -2.82 -1.12
N THR A 371 -9.32 -2.04 -0.09
CA THR A 371 -9.13 -2.41 1.31
C THR A 371 -9.99 -3.63 1.68
N LEU A 372 -11.27 -3.62 1.30
CA LEU A 372 -12.16 -4.77 1.51
C LEU A 372 -11.70 -6.01 0.71
N GLU A 373 -11.25 -5.83 -0.53
CA GLU A 373 -10.69 -6.91 -1.37
C GLU A 373 -9.42 -7.53 -0.76
N ARG A 374 -8.48 -6.70 -0.27
CA ARG A 374 -7.27 -7.17 0.41
C ARG A 374 -7.61 -7.91 1.69
N ALA A 375 -8.59 -7.43 2.46
CA ALA A 375 -9.07 -8.13 3.63
C ALA A 375 -9.67 -9.50 3.31
N ALA A 376 -10.43 -9.60 2.21
CA ALA A 376 -10.98 -10.87 1.77
C ALA A 376 -9.87 -11.86 1.41
N MET A 377 -8.84 -11.42 0.70
CA MET A 377 -7.66 -12.25 0.38
C MET A 377 -6.92 -12.73 1.63
N VAL A 378 -6.69 -11.85 2.63
CA VAL A 378 -6.06 -12.23 3.90
C VAL A 378 -6.93 -13.23 4.66
N THR A 379 -8.25 -13.04 4.64
CA THR A 379 -9.22 -13.95 5.24
C THR A 379 -9.17 -15.32 4.56
N SER A 380 -9.03 -15.38 3.23
CA SER A 380 -8.85 -16.62 2.48
C SER A 380 -7.61 -17.38 2.94
N LEU A 381 -6.47 -16.68 3.09
CA LEU A 381 -5.23 -17.28 3.56
C LEU A 381 -5.36 -17.84 4.98
N LEU A 382 -6.03 -17.13 5.88
CA LEU A 382 -6.30 -17.60 7.25
C LEU A 382 -7.17 -18.87 7.25
N LEU A 383 -8.24 -18.90 6.47
CA LEU A 383 -9.14 -20.05 6.39
C LEU A 383 -8.46 -21.26 5.75
N LEU A 384 -7.69 -21.04 4.68
CA LEU A 384 -6.89 -22.08 4.05
C LEU A 384 -5.86 -22.67 5.03
N ALA A 385 -5.12 -21.82 5.74
CA ALA A 385 -4.13 -22.27 6.72
C ALA A 385 -4.77 -23.08 7.86
N ARG A 386 -5.92 -22.64 8.39
CA ARG A 386 -6.67 -23.37 9.42
C ARG A 386 -7.16 -24.72 8.92
N ARG A 387 -7.69 -24.77 7.70
CA ARG A 387 -8.14 -26.02 7.08
C ARG A 387 -6.97 -26.99 6.87
N SER A 388 -5.86 -26.52 6.30
CA SER A 388 -4.65 -27.34 6.09
C SER A 388 -4.06 -27.85 7.41
N ALA A 389 -4.09 -27.03 8.47
CA ALA A 389 -3.66 -27.45 9.81
C ALA A 389 -4.57 -28.55 10.37
N ALA A 390 -5.90 -28.39 10.26
CA ALA A 390 -6.86 -29.40 10.70
C ALA A 390 -6.70 -30.72 9.92
N GLU A 391 -6.55 -30.67 8.60
CA GLU A 391 -6.31 -31.86 7.77
C GLU A 391 -4.98 -32.54 8.11
N ALA A 392 -3.92 -31.78 8.38
CA ALA A 392 -2.64 -32.30 8.82
C ALA A 392 -2.74 -32.95 10.20
N GLU A 393 -3.46 -32.35 11.14
CA GLU A 393 -3.71 -32.93 12.46
C GLU A 393 -4.46 -34.26 12.33
N GLN A 394 -5.54 -34.32 11.54
CA GLN A 394 -6.29 -35.55 11.32
C GLN A 394 -5.42 -36.64 10.68
N ARG A 395 -4.51 -36.29 9.76
CA ARG A 395 -3.54 -37.22 9.20
C ARG A 395 -2.61 -37.80 10.28
N VAL A 396 -2.08 -36.95 11.17
CA VAL A 396 -1.21 -37.37 12.27
C VAL A 396 -1.94 -38.25 13.29
N ARG A 397 -3.25 -38.00 13.53
CA ARG A 397 -4.12 -38.86 14.35
C ARG A 397 -4.36 -40.22 13.69
N GLY A 398 -4.60 -40.24 12.39
CA GLY A 398 -4.77 -41.48 11.62
C GLY A 398 -3.51 -42.35 11.64
N GLU A 399 -2.35 -41.75 11.41
CA GLU A 399 -1.06 -42.45 11.51
C GLU A 399 -0.81 -43.04 12.91
N LEU A 400 -1.25 -42.37 13.99
CA LEU A 400 -1.16 -42.94 15.34
C LEU A 400 -2.05 -44.19 15.48
N LEU A 401 -3.26 -44.17 14.93
CA LEU A 401 -4.14 -45.35 14.95
C LEU A 401 -3.58 -46.48 14.09
N ASP A 402 -3.00 -46.18 12.93
CA ASP A 402 -2.28 -47.17 12.13
C ASP A 402 -1.09 -47.77 12.89
N ASP A 403 -0.30 -46.96 13.59
CA ASP A 403 0.78 -47.43 14.45
C ASP A 403 0.27 -48.31 15.61
N LEU A 404 -0.92 -48.03 16.16
CA LEU A 404 -1.58 -48.86 17.17
C LEU A 404 -2.07 -50.20 16.59
N LEU A 405 -2.60 -50.18 15.36
CA LEU A 405 -3.03 -51.40 14.65
C LEU A 405 -1.85 -52.29 14.25
N ASP A 406 -0.67 -51.70 14.03
CA ASP A 406 0.56 -52.39 13.66
C ASP A 406 1.56 -52.49 14.84
N ALA A 407 1.10 -52.29 16.08
CA ALA A 407 1.92 -52.05 17.29
C ALA A 407 2.84 -53.19 17.76
N ARG A 408 2.85 -54.37 17.11
CA ARG A 408 3.60 -55.56 17.57
C ARG A 408 5.10 -55.29 17.81
N ASP A 409 5.68 -54.31 17.11
CA ASP A 409 7.09 -53.93 17.18
C ASP A 409 7.32 -52.47 17.63
N ARG A 410 6.31 -51.80 18.22
CA ARG A 410 6.38 -50.38 18.61
C ARG A 410 6.52 -50.19 20.12
N ASP A 411 7.24 -49.15 20.56
CA ASP A 411 7.38 -48.83 21.99
C ASP A 411 6.07 -48.23 22.54
N PRO A 412 5.39 -48.90 23.51
CA PRO A 412 4.13 -48.43 24.08
C PRO A 412 4.21 -47.05 24.72
N ARG A 413 5.37 -46.67 25.28
CA ARG A 413 5.55 -45.36 25.91
C ARG A 413 5.49 -44.22 24.90
N LEU A 414 6.10 -44.43 23.73
CA LEU A 414 6.09 -43.43 22.65
C LEU A 414 4.67 -43.24 22.07
N LEU A 415 3.90 -44.34 21.97
CA LEU A 415 2.50 -44.29 21.53
C LEU A 415 1.63 -43.55 22.55
N GLY A 416 1.79 -43.83 23.84
CA GLY A 416 1.09 -43.13 24.93
C GLY A 416 1.41 -41.63 24.98
N ASP A 417 2.67 -41.24 24.79
CA ASP A 417 3.09 -39.83 24.73
C ASP A 417 2.49 -39.11 23.52
N ARG A 418 2.47 -39.77 22.34
CA ARG A 418 1.87 -39.22 21.12
C ARG A 418 0.36 -39.07 21.24
N ALA A 419 -0.33 -40.06 21.83
CA ALA A 419 -1.77 -39.99 22.07
C ALA A 419 -2.16 -38.84 22.99
N ARG A 420 -1.43 -38.64 24.10
CA ARG A 420 -1.66 -37.51 25.01
C ARG A 420 -1.48 -36.15 24.34
N ARG A 421 -0.48 -35.98 23.46
CA ARG A 421 -0.28 -34.74 22.70
C ARG A 421 -1.41 -34.45 21.72
N LEU A 422 -2.08 -35.49 21.23
CA LEU A 422 -3.24 -35.41 20.34
C LEU A 422 -4.56 -35.41 21.13
N GLY A 423 -4.55 -35.36 22.47
CA GLY A 423 -5.76 -35.35 23.28
C GLY A 423 -6.60 -36.63 23.20
N ALA A 424 -5.98 -37.77 22.84
CA ALA A 424 -6.58 -39.09 22.96
C ALA A 424 -6.09 -39.76 24.25
N ASP A 425 -7.02 -40.11 25.14
CA ASP A 425 -6.69 -40.70 26.43
C ASP A 425 -6.71 -42.23 26.38
N LEU A 426 -5.56 -42.85 26.09
CA LEU A 426 -5.41 -44.30 26.03
C LEU A 426 -5.58 -45.03 27.38
N THR A 427 -5.79 -44.31 28.49
CA THR A 427 -6.06 -44.93 29.80
C THR A 427 -7.53 -45.29 30.01
N ALA A 428 -8.43 -44.71 29.22
CA ALA A 428 -9.85 -45.03 29.25
C ALA A 428 -10.13 -46.43 28.64
N THR A 429 -11.31 -46.97 28.92
CA THR A 429 -11.84 -48.13 28.20
C THR A 429 -12.26 -47.68 26.80
N HIS A 430 -11.84 -48.39 25.76
CA HIS A 430 -12.17 -48.07 24.37
C HIS A 430 -12.87 -49.22 23.67
N VAL A 431 -13.54 -48.92 22.56
CA VAL A 431 -14.05 -49.90 21.61
C VAL A 431 -13.45 -49.59 20.24
N VAL A 432 -13.00 -50.63 19.54
CA VAL A 432 -12.61 -50.52 18.13
C VAL A 432 -13.82 -50.78 17.26
N LEU A 433 -14.08 -49.86 16.34
CA LEU A 433 -15.20 -49.91 15.40
C LEU A 433 -14.67 -50.03 13.98
N ALA A 434 -15.18 -50.99 13.22
CA ALA A 434 -14.95 -51.10 11.79
C ALA A 434 -16.21 -50.66 11.05
N ALA A 435 -16.13 -49.56 10.30
CA ALA A 435 -17.24 -48.97 9.58
C ALA A 435 -17.03 -49.06 8.05
N ARG A 436 -18.08 -49.43 7.32
CA ARG A 436 -18.04 -49.54 5.85
C ARG A 436 -19.38 -49.13 5.25
N LEU A 437 -19.34 -48.48 4.09
CA LEU A 437 -20.53 -48.19 3.30
C LEU A 437 -21.10 -49.49 2.72
N ASP A 438 -22.41 -49.65 2.82
CA ASP A 438 -23.10 -50.75 2.15
C ASP A 438 -23.20 -50.39 0.66
N ALA A 439 -22.39 -51.06 -0.17
CA ALA A 439 -22.17 -50.66 -1.56
C ALA A 439 -23.46 -50.53 -2.40
N THR A 440 -23.69 -49.34 -2.97
CA THR A 440 -24.44 -49.14 -4.23
C THR A 440 -24.02 -47.85 -4.95
N ALA A 441 -22.74 -47.67 -5.29
CA ALA A 441 -22.34 -46.61 -6.23
C ALA A 441 -22.20 -47.22 -7.64
N PRO A 442 -22.93 -46.72 -8.66
CA PRO A 442 -22.85 -47.24 -10.03
C PRO A 442 -21.56 -46.83 -10.77
N ASP A 443 -20.77 -45.89 -10.22
CA ASP A 443 -19.56 -45.33 -10.83
C ASP A 443 -18.44 -45.14 -9.78
N ALA A 444 -17.18 -45.27 -10.22
CA ALA A 444 -15.98 -45.19 -9.40
C ALA A 444 -15.77 -43.80 -8.76
N ASP A 445 -16.17 -42.74 -9.46
CA ASP A 445 -16.06 -41.36 -8.95
C ASP A 445 -17.02 -41.13 -7.77
N HIS A 446 -18.23 -41.69 -7.85
CA HIS A 446 -19.21 -41.61 -6.78
C HIS A 446 -18.79 -42.42 -5.55
N GLU A 447 -18.21 -43.59 -5.76
CA GLU A 447 -17.64 -44.42 -4.69
C GLU A 447 -16.47 -43.72 -3.98
N ALA A 448 -15.57 -43.10 -4.74
CA ALA A 448 -14.45 -42.34 -4.19
C ALA A 448 -14.95 -41.14 -3.36
N ASP A 449 -16.02 -40.47 -3.81
CA ASP A 449 -16.61 -39.36 -3.08
C ASP A 449 -17.31 -39.78 -1.79
N ALA A 450 -18.10 -40.85 -1.83
CA ALA A 450 -18.75 -41.42 -0.66
C ALA A 450 -17.72 -41.86 0.40
N ARG A 451 -16.60 -42.46 -0.02
CA ARG A 451 -15.49 -42.82 0.89
C ARG A 451 -14.83 -41.59 1.53
N ARG A 452 -14.62 -40.50 0.77
CA ARG A 452 -14.12 -39.23 1.33
C ARG A 452 -15.07 -38.65 2.37
N ARG A 453 -16.38 -38.65 2.08
CA ARG A 453 -17.44 -38.20 3.01
C ARG A 453 -17.45 -39.05 4.28
N LEU A 454 -17.37 -40.38 4.16
CA LEU A 454 -17.28 -41.29 5.30
C LEU A 454 -16.03 -41.01 6.15
N TRP A 455 -14.85 -40.85 5.53
CA TRP A 455 -13.61 -40.55 6.25
C TRP A 455 -13.70 -39.21 6.99
N ALA A 456 -14.25 -38.17 6.37
CA ALA A 456 -14.44 -36.87 7.01
C ALA A 456 -15.39 -36.97 8.22
N ALA A 457 -16.52 -37.67 8.07
CA ALA A 457 -17.49 -37.87 9.15
C ALA A 457 -16.91 -38.69 10.31
N ALA A 458 -16.20 -39.78 10.01
CA ALA A 458 -15.55 -40.63 11.01
C ALA A 458 -14.44 -39.89 11.77
N SER A 459 -13.61 -39.12 11.06
CA SER A 459 -12.54 -38.32 11.67
C SER A 459 -13.10 -37.23 12.58
N HIS A 460 -14.19 -36.58 12.17
CA HIS A 460 -14.87 -35.58 12.99
C HIS A 460 -15.50 -36.19 14.26
N LEU A 461 -16.20 -37.32 14.13
CA LEU A 461 -16.79 -38.04 15.25
C LEU A 461 -15.72 -38.47 16.25
N ALA A 462 -14.61 -39.03 15.77
CA ALA A 462 -13.49 -39.42 16.63
C ALA A 462 -12.87 -38.22 17.34
N ALA A 463 -12.57 -37.13 16.63
CA ALA A 463 -11.97 -35.95 17.22
C ALA A 463 -12.84 -35.31 18.31
N THR A 464 -14.16 -35.22 18.09
CA THR A 464 -15.11 -34.68 19.07
C THR A 464 -15.33 -35.61 20.27
N GLY A 465 -15.21 -36.92 20.06
CA GLY A 465 -15.30 -37.94 21.11
C GLY A 465 -13.98 -38.29 21.79
N HIS A 466 -12.90 -37.50 21.61
CA HIS A 466 -11.55 -37.81 22.12
C HIS A 466 -10.97 -39.16 21.67
N GLY A 467 -11.47 -39.71 20.56
CA GLY A 467 -11.03 -40.96 19.94
C GLY A 467 -10.15 -40.75 18.71
N LEU A 468 -9.74 -41.84 18.06
CA LEU A 468 -8.91 -41.83 16.84
C LEU A 468 -9.68 -42.44 15.66
N ALA A 469 -9.34 -42.05 14.43
CA ALA A 469 -9.90 -42.64 13.21
C ALA A 469 -8.82 -42.78 12.12
N ALA A 470 -8.88 -43.85 11.33
CA ALA A 470 -8.00 -44.11 10.20
C ALA A 470 -8.77 -44.78 9.06
N ALA A 471 -8.24 -44.70 7.84
CA ALA A 471 -8.81 -45.37 6.67
C ALA A 471 -8.12 -46.73 6.49
N ARG A 472 -8.88 -47.83 6.48
CA ARG A 472 -8.31 -49.19 6.36
C ARG A 472 -9.29 -50.13 5.66
N ASP A 473 -8.77 -51.06 4.85
CA ASP A 473 -9.54 -52.11 4.15
C ASP A 473 -10.76 -51.62 3.34
N GLY A 474 -10.67 -50.41 2.76
CA GLY A 474 -11.77 -49.81 1.98
C GLY A 474 -12.92 -49.22 2.82
N GLY A 475 -12.76 -49.15 4.14
CA GLY A 475 -13.65 -48.48 5.08
C GLY A 475 -12.86 -47.58 6.05
N THR A 476 -13.47 -47.31 7.21
CA THR A 476 -12.86 -46.51 8.29
C THR A 476 -12.85 -47.29 9.59
N VAL A 477 -11.72 -47.27 10.28
CA VAL A 477 -11.57 -47.79 11.64
C VAL A 477 -11.61 -46.63 12.62
N LEU A 478 -12.38 -46.77 13.71
CA LEU A 478 -12.44 -45.80 14.79
C LEU A 478 -12.05 -46.48 16.11
N LEU A 479 -11.33 -45.76 16.96
CA LEU A 479 -11.05 -46.11 18.35
C LEU A 479 -11.74 -45.05 19.22
N LEU A 480 -12.87 -45.40 19.82
CA LEU A 480 -13.68 -44.45 20.60
C LEU A 480 -13.69 -44.86 22.08
N PRO A 481 -13.62 -43.91 23.03
CA PRO A 481 -13.79 -44.21 24.44
C PRO A 481 -15.23 -44.67 24.73
N LEU A 482 -15.36 -45.68 25.60
CA LEU A 482 -16.62 -46.22 26.06
C LEU A 482 -17.02 -45.57 27.38
N ALA A 483 -18.24 -45.02 27.46
CA ALA A 483 -18.76 -44.46 28.70
C ALA A 483 -19.07 -45.59 29.71
N ARG A 484 -19.01 -45.29 31.02
CA ARG A 484 -19.14 -46.30 32.09
C ARG A 484 -20.47 -47.07 32.10
N ASP A 485 -21.55 -46.47 31.62
CA ASP A 485 -22.90 -47.04 31.60
C ASP A 485 -23.34 -47.47 30.19
N ASP A 486 -22.38 -47.63 29.28
CA ASP A 486 -22.62 -47.87 27.85
C ASP A 486 -21.97 -49.18 27.43
N ASP A 487 -22.51 -49.81 26.40
CA ASP A 487 -22.00 -51.06 25.84
C ASP A 487 -21.50 -50.90 24.40
N ALA A 488 -20.71 -51.87 23.95
CA ALA A 488 -20.10 -51.83 22.62
C ALA A 488 -21.15 -51.88 21.50
N THR A 489 -22.27 -52.59 21.72
CA THR A 489 -23.37 -52.72 20.78
C THR A 489 -24.08 -51.40 20.54
N ASP A 490 -24.46 -50.69 21.60
CA ASP A 490 -25.16 -49.41 21.51
C ASP A 490 -24.25 -48.33 20.93
N LEU A 491 -22.95 -48.35 21.27
CA LEU A 491 -21.97 -47.49 20.63
C LEU A 491 -21.86 -47.76 19.12
N ALA A 492 -21.83 -49.03 18.70
CA ALA A 492 -21.80 -49.41 17.29
C ALA A 492 -23.05 -48.91 16.54
N ARG A 493 -24.25 -49.13 17.11
CA ARG A 493 -25.53 -48.69 16.51
C ARG A 493 -25.66 -47.19 16.43
N ARG A 494 -25.20 -46.45 17.45
CA ARG A 494 -25.17 -44.98 17.40
C ARG A 494 -24.19 -44.49 16.35
N THR A 495 -23.01 -45.12 16.25
CA THR A 495 -22.01 -44.76 15.25
C THR A 495 -22.51 -45.02 13.83
N ALA A 496 -23.13 -46.18 13.55
CA ALA A 496 -23.75 -46.50 12.27
C ALA A 496 -24.78 -45.43 11.86
N ARG A 497 -25.70 -45.09 12.77
CA ARG A 497 -26.70 -44.04 12.53
C ARG A 497 -26.08 -42.66 12.29
N HIS A 498 -25.08 -42.28 13.08
CA HIS A 498 -24.43 -40.99 12.96
C HIS A 498 -23.71 -40.86 11.62
N LEU A 499 -22.87 -41.83 11.27
CA LEU A 499 -22.13 -41.84 10.01
C LEU A 499 -23.07 -41.95 8.80
N GLY A 500 -24.12 -42.78 8.90
CA GLY A 500 -25.11 -42.90 7.82
C GLY A 500 -25.90 -41.61 7.59
N THR A 501 -26.21 -40.86 8.66
CA THR A 501 -26.85 -39.54 8.55
C THR A 501 -25.92 -38.52 7.90
N ALA A 502 -24.63 -38.53 8.27
CA ALA A 502 -23.63 -37.59 7.76
C ALA A 502 -23.27 -37.84 6.28
N VAL A 503 -23.26 -39.09 5.84
CA VAL A 503 -22.91 -39.47 4.45
C VAL A 503 -24.14 -39.59 3.55
N HIS A 504 -25.36 -39.59 4.13
CA HIS A 504 -26.64 -39.84 3.44
C HIS A 504 -26.73 -41.22 2.76
N GLU A 505 -26.01 -42.20 3.29
CA GLU A 505 -25.94 -43.58 2.78
C GLU A 505 -25.92 -44.56 3.96
N ALA A 506 -26.30 -45.82 3.75
CA ALA A 506 -26.25 -46.82 4.81
C ALA A 506 -24.79 -47.16 5.17
N VAL A 507 -24.46 -47.05 6.46
CA VAL A 507 -23.14 -47.39 7.01
C VAL A 507 -23.32 -48.51 8.02
N THR A 508 -22.69 -49.65 7.76
CA THR A 508 -22.66 -50.77 8.70
C THR A 508 -21.43 -50.66 9.60
N VAL A 509 -21.59 -50.93 10.89
CA VAL A 509 -20.51 -50.82 11.90
C VAL A 509 -20.40 -52.09 12.74
N GLY A 510 -19.26 -52.75 12.69
CA GLY A 510 -18.92 -53.82 13.64
C GLY A 510 -18.09 -53.29 14.80
N ALA A 511 -18.33 -53.78 16.02
CA ALA A 511 -17.60 -53.41 17.22
C ALA A 511 -16.83 -54.59 17.83
N SER A 512 -15.70 -54.27 18.46
CA SER A 512 -14.96 -55.19 19.33
C SER A 512 -15.56 -55.24 20.74
N ALA A 513 -15.16 -56.24 21.52
CA ALA A 513 -15.23 -56.12 22.97
C ALA A 513 -14.48 -54.87 23.49
N PRO A 514 -14.87 -54.32 24.67
CA PRO A 514 -14.15 -53.22 25.30
C PRO A 514 -12.69 -53.60 25.57
N VAL A 515 -11.78 -52.66 25.28
CA VAL A 515 -10.34 -52.81 25.48
C VAL A 515 -9.88 -51.79 26.52
N GLU A 516 -9.12 -52.27 27.49
CA GLU A 516 -8.60 -51.47 28.60
C GLU A 516 -7.07 -51.39 28.55
N ASP A 517 -6.51 -50.36 29.20
CA ASP A 517 -5.06 -50.17 29.39
C ASP A 517 -4.23 -50.23 28.09
N LEU A 518 -4.64 -49.47 27.08
CA LEU A 518 -3.95 -49.38 25.79
C LEU A 518 -2.55 -48.74 25.89
N VAL A 519 -2.19 -48.17 27.05
CA VAL A 519 -0.85 -47.64 27.32
C VAL A 519 0.16 -48.77 27.51
N THR A 520 -0.24 -49.87 28.15
CA THR A 520 0.63 -51.04 28.40
C THR A 520 0.47 -52.12 27.34
N HIS A 521 -0.74 -52.25 26.77
CA HIS A 521 -1.11 -53.28 25.79
C HIS A 521 -1.66 -52.68 24.47
N PRO A 522 -0.86 -51.91 23.72
CA PRO A 522 -1.30 -51.34 22.44
C PRO A 522 -1.59 -52.40 21.37
N ASP A 523 -1.00 -53.60 21.49
CA ASP A 523 -1.23 -54.74 20.59
C ASP A 523 -2.67 -55.28 20.63
N ALA A 524 -3.40 -54.98 21.71
CA ALA A 524 -4.81 -55.34 21.84
C ALA A 524 -5.69 -54.65 20.78
N VAL A 525 -5.29 -53.48 20.27
CA VAL A 525 -6.03 -52.75 19.22
C VAL A 525 -6.13 -53.57 17.93
N ALA A 526 -5.07 -54.28 17.56
CA ALA A 526 -5.05 -55.11 16.35
C ALA A 526 -6.01 -56.32 16.44
N ALA A 527 -6.05 -56.97 17.61
CA ALA A 527 -6.98 -58.06 17.89
C ALA A 527 -8.43 -57.56 17.89
N ALA A 528 -8.67 -56.43 18.56
CA ALA A 528 -9.98 -55.77 18.61
C ALA A 528 -10.47 -55.35 17.22
N TYR A 529 -9.61 -54.78 16.38
CA TYR A 529 -9.96 -54.46 14.98
C TYR A 529 -10.35 -55.70 14.17
N THR A 530 -9.64 -56.81 14.37
CA THR A 530 -9.95 -58.08 13.70
C THR A 530 -11.34 -58.59 14.10
N GLU A 531 -11.71 -58.48 15.37
CA GLU A 531 -13.03 -58.82 15.89
C GLU A 531 -14.13 -57.89 15.34
N ALA A 532 -13.90 -56.58 15.38
CA ALA A 532 -14.81 -55.57 14.85
C ALA A 532 -15.10 -55.81 13.36
N ARG A 533 -14.07 -56.13 12.57
CA ARG A 533 -14.21 -56.46 11.14
C ARG A 533 -15.01 -57.73 10.92
N ARG A 534 -14.83 -58.76 11.76
CA ARG A 534 -15.65 -59.98 11.69
C ARG A 534 -17.12 -59.71 12.00
N CYS A 535 -17.41 -58.86 12.98
CA CYS A 535 -18.78 -58.42 13.29
C CYS A 535 -19.40 -57.64 12.12
N LEU A 536 -18.63 -56.75 11.51
CA LEU A 536 -19.02 -56.01 10.30
C LEU A 536 -19.34 -56.96 9.13
N ASP A 537 -18.46 -57.93 8.86
CA ASP A 537 -18.67 -58.92 7.79
C ASP A 537 -19.89 -59.81 8.10
N ALA A 538 -20.11 -60.18 9.36
CA ALA A 538 -21.29 -60.94 9.80
C ALA A 538 -22.61 -60.16 9.61
N LEU A 539 -22.65 -58.86 9.89
CA LEU A 539 -23.82 -58.01 9.58
C LEU A 539 -24.17 -58.04 8.10
N GLY A 540 -23.16 -57.91 7.23
CA GLY A 540 -23.34 -57.98 5.79
C GLY A 540 -23.89 -59.33 5.32
N LEU A 541 -23.33 -60.44 5.82
CA LEU A 541 -23.79 -61.80 5.48
C LEU A 541 -25.22 -62.10 5.97
N LEU A 542 -25.64 -61.48 7.07
CA LEU A 542 -26.99 -61.62 7.64
C LEU A 542 -27.99 -60.62 7.03
N GLY A 543 -27.58 -59.77 6.08
CA GLY A 543 -28.44 -58.77 5.45
C GLY A 543 -28.85 -57.62 6.39
N ARG A 544 -28.08 -57.37 7.45
CA ARG A 544 -28.30 -56.29 8.42
C ARG A 544 -27.47 -55.05 8.08
N SER A 545 -27.50 -54.64 6.81
CA SER A 545 -26.83 -53.43 6.33
C SER A 545 -27.42 -52.16 6.97
N GLY A 546 -26.58 -51.17 7.24
CA GLY A 546 -26.92 -49.91 7.89
C GLY A 546 -27.07 -50.01 9.42
N ASP A 547 -26.74 -51.15 10.01
CA ASP A 547 -26.86 -51.43 11.44
C ASP A 547 -25.49 -51.50 12.13
N GLY A 548 -25.50 -51.48 13.47
CA GLY A 548 -24.32 -51.66 14.31
C GLY A 548 -24.45 -52.87 15.24
N ALA A 549 -23.37 -53.62 15.43
CA ALA A 549 -23.36 -54.76 16.35
C ALA A 549 -21.97 -55.11 16.88
N ALA A 550 -21.94 -55.65 18.10
CA ALA A 550 -20.77 -56.30 18.70
C ALA A 550 -20.94 -57.82 18.70
N ALA A 551 -19.91 -58.57 19.09
CA ALA A 551 -19.93 -60.04 19.06
C ALA A 551 -21.12 -60.65 19.84
N GLU A 552 -21.57 -60.00 20.91
CA GLU A 552 -22.67 -60.47 21.75
C GLU A 552 -24.06 -60.42 21.09
N ASP A 553 -24.25 -59.60 20.06
CA ASP A 553 -25.49 -59.54 19.28
C ASP A 553 -25.71 -60.78 18.39
N PHE A 554 -24.69 -61.61 18.20
CA PHE A 554 -24.74 -62.76 17.27
C PHE A 554 -24.96 -64.11 17.98
N GLY A 555 -25.33 -64.10 19.26
CA GLY A 555 -25.60 -65.33 20.00
C GLY A 555 -24.41 -66.29 20.01
N PHE A 556 -24.60 -67.55 19.60
CA PHE A 556 -23.48 -68.50 19.53
C PHE A 556 -22.43 -68.14 18.46
N LEU A 557 -22.82 -67.46 17.38
CA LEU A 557 -21.87 -67.03 16.34
C LEU A 557 -20.88 -66.02 16.93
N GLY A 558 -21.30 -65.26 17.96
CA GLY A 558 -20.42 -64.39 18.73
C GLY A 558 -19.17 -65.08 19.28
N LEU A 559 -19.28 -66.36 19.68
CA LEU A 559 -18.13 -67.15 20.15
C LEU A 559 -17.10 -67.45 19.05
N LEU A 560 -17.51 -67.43 17.78
CA LEU A 560 -16.64 -67.64 16.62
C LEU A 560 -16.05 -66.33 16.10
N LEU A 561 -16.77 -65.21 16.31
CA LEU A 561 -16.37 -63.88 15.88
C LEU A 561 -15.38 -63.25 16.87
N ALA A 562 -15.58 -63.42 18.18
CA ALA A 562 -14.75 -62.87 19.24
C ALA A 562 -13.28 -63.35 19.20
N GLY A 563 -12.35 -62.47 19.56
CA GLY A 563 -10.92 -62.78 19.63
C GLY A 563 -10.59 -63.79 20.74
N ASP A 564 -11.13 -63.53 21.94
CA ASP A 564 -11.14 -64.48 23.05
C ASP A 564 -12.48 -65.21 23.09
N ARG A 565 -12.43 -66.54 23.04
CA ARG A 565 -13.64 -67.38 23.14
C ARG A 565 -14.20 -67.27 24.56
N ASN A 566 -15.02 -66.25 24.82
CA ASN A 566 -15.68 -66.05 26.12
C ASN A 566 -16.81 -67.06 26.33
N VAL A 567 -16.41 -68.33 26.51
CA VAL A 567 -17.29 -69.47 26.74
C VAL A 567 -18.13 -69.25 28.00
N THR A 568 -17.52 -68.77 29.08
CA THR A 568 -18.19 -68.52 30.37
C THR A 568 -19.29 -67.47 30.20
N GLY A 569 -18.99 -66.32 29.58
CA GLY A 569 -19.98 -65.27 29.34
C GLY A 569 -21.13 -65.72 28.45
N PHE A 570 -20.87 -66.57 27.45
CA PHE A 570 -21.94 -67.17 26.65
C PHE A 570 -22.83 -68.11 27.47
N VAL A 571 -22.23 -68.96 28.31
CA VAL A 571 -22.97 -69.86 29.22
C VAL A 571 -23.82 -69.05 30.20
N ASP A 572 -23.25 -68.04 30.83
CA ASP A 572 -23.93 -67.20 31.82
C ASP A 572 -25.10 -66.42 31.19
N ARG A 573 -24.92 -65.84 30.01
CA ARG A 573 -26.02 -65.15 29.29
C ARG A 573 -27.12 -66.10 28.83
N THR A 574 -26.76 -67.31 28.41
CA THR A 574 -27.71 -68.24 27.77
C THR A 574 -28.48 -69.08 28.77
N ILE A 575 -27.81 -69.60 29.81
CA ILE A 575 -28.41 -70.49 30.82
C ILE A 575 -28.14 -70.06 32.27
N GLY A 576 -27.36 -68.99 32.50
CA GLY A 576 -27.04 -68.50 33.85
C GLY A 576 -28.26 -68.20 34.73
N PRO A 577 -29.40 -67.66 34.23
CA PRO A 577 -30.61 -67.53 35.04
C PRO A 577 -31.12 -68.86 35.61
N VAL A 578 -30.96 -69.96 34.87
CA VAL A 578 -31.35 -71.31 35.28
C VAL A 578 -30.32 -71.89 36.25
N VAL A 579 -29.02 -71.73 35.96
CA VAL A 579 -27.92 -72.15 36.85
C VAL A 579 -28.04 -71.46 38.21
N ALA A 580 -28.15 -70.13 38.23
CA ALA A 580 -28.27 -69.35 39.45
C ALA A 580 -29.59 -69.64 40.20
N TYR A 581 -30.65 -70.03 39.50
CA TYR A 581 -31.89 -70.48 40.15
C TYR A 581 -31.68 -71.83 40.85
N ASP A 582 -31.04 -72.79 40.19
CA ASP A 582 -30.69 -74.09 40.77
C ASP A 582 -29.81 -73.92 42.01
N GLU A 583 -28.76 -73.10 41.94
CA GLU A 583 -27.88 -72.81 43.09
C GLU A 583 -28.61 -72.19 44.27
N ARG A 584 -29.51 -71.22 44.02
CA ARG A 584 -30.25 -70.53 45.09
C ARG A 584 -31.38 -71.35 45.69
N ARG A 585 -31.99 -72.26 44.93
CA ARG A 585 -33.22 -72.98 45.33
C ARG A 585 -33.01 -74.48 45.53
N GLY A 586 -31.82 -75.00 45.23
CA GLY A 586 -31.51 -76.43 45.30
C GLY A 586 -32.35 -77.26 44.32
N THR A 587 -32.61 -76.73 43.13
CA THR A 587 -33.39 -77.42 42.08
C THR A 587 -32.48 -78.08 41.04
N ASP A 588 -33.06 -78.94 40.19
CA ASP A 588 -32.37 -79.64 39.10
C ASP A 588 -32.87 -79.20 37.71
N LEU A 589 -33.10 -77.90 37.51
CA LEU A 589 -33.61 -77.38 36.25
C LEU A 589 -32.61 -77.55 35.10
N VAL A 590 -31.31 -77.31 35.32
CA VAL A 590 -30.25 -77.51 34.33
C VAL A 590 -30.19 -78.98 33.87
N ARG A 591 -30.23 -79.93 34.82
CA ARG A 591 -30.28 -81.38 34.51
C ARG A 591 -31.56 -81.76 33.77
N THR A 592 -32.68 -81.16 34.13
CA THR A 592 -33.96 -81.40 33.45
C THR A 592 -33.94 -80.88 32.01
N LEU A 593 -33.30 -79.73 31.79
CA LEU A 593 -33.15 -79.12 30.48
C LEU A 593 -32.21 -79.93 29.56
N ASP A 594 -31.08 -80.42 30.10
CA ASP A 594 -30.15 -81.30 29.36
C ASP A 594 -30.82 -82.61 28.93
N ALA A 595 -31.53 -83.28 29.85
CA ALA A 595 -32.29 -84.50 29.54
C ALA A 595 -33.45 -84.24 28.57
N TYR A 596 -34.07 -83.06 28.63
CA TYR A 596 -35.13 -82.67 27.69
C TYR A 596 -34.63 -82.58 26.25
N PHE A 597 -33.50 -81.89 26.03
CA PHE A 597 -32.90 -81.82 24.71
C PHE A 597 -32.34 -83.17 24.23
N ALA A 598 -31.71 -83.95 25.11
CA ALA A 598 -31.21 -85.29 24.77
C ALA A 598 -32.34 -86.26 24.34
N CYS A 599 -33.55 -86.07 24.87
CA CYS A 599 -34.74 -86.85 24.52
C CYS A 599 -35.50 -86.33 23.28
N GLY A 600 -34.92 -85.40 22.51
CA GLY A 600 -35.56 -84.82 21.34
C GLY A 600 -36.75 -83.92 21.69
N MET A 601 -36.65 -83.16 22.79
CA MET A 601 -37.68 -82.23 23.25
C MET A 601 -39.02 -82.90 23.61
N SER A 602 -38.99 -84.16 24.06
CA SER A 602 -40.19 -84.94 24.45
C SER A 602 -40.32 -85.07 25.98
N PRO A 603 -41.30 -84.40 26.64
CA PRO A 603 -41.46 -84.49 28.10
C PRO A 603 -41.72 -85.93 28.60
N ALA A 604 -42.37 -86.77 27.78
CA ALA A 604 -42.65 -88.15 28.11
C ALA A 604 -41.37 -89.00 28.20
N ARG A 605 -40.43 -88.82 27.27
CA ARG A 605 -39.13 -89.52 27.29
C ARG A 605 -38.20 -88.97 28.37
N THR A 606 -38.22 -87.66 28.59
CA THR A 606 -37.45 -87.00 29.66
C THR A 606 -37.88 -87.47 31.05
N LYS A 607 -39.18 -87.77 31.23
CA LYS A 607 -39.71 -88.37 32.45
C LYS A 607 -39.00 -89.69 32.79
N ASP A 608 -38.93 -90.59 31.80
CA ASP A 608 -38.34 -91.93 31.97
C ASP A 608 -36.83 -91.82 32.24
N GLU A 609 -36.13 -90.92 31.55
CA GLU A 609 -34.70 -90.65 31.77
C GLU A 609 -34.40 -90.11 33.19
N LEU A 610 -35.19 -89.15 33.65
CA LEU A 610 -34.98 -88.50 34.95
C LEU A 610 -35.61 -89.24 36.14
N HIS A 611 -36.38 -90.31 35.88
CA HIS A 611 -37.07 -91.11 36.90
C HIS A 611 -38.02 -90.27 37.79
N VAL A 612 -38.71 -89.29 37.19
CA VAL A 612 -39.68 -88.40 37.86
C VAL A 612 -41.08 -88.55 37.26
N HIS A 613 -42.08 -87.80 37.72
CA HIS A 613 -43.40 -87.79 37.08
C HIS A 613 -43.45 -86.80 35.89
N VAL A 614 -44.26 -87.06 34.85
CA VAL A 614 -44.33 -86.20 33.65
C VAL A 614 -44.77 -84.78 34.01
N ASN A 615 -45.67 -84.63 34.98
CA ASN A 615 -46.09 -83.33 35.50
C ASN A 615 -44.93 -82.56 36.15
N THR A 616 -43.98 -83.26 36.79
CA THR A 616 -42.80 -82.63 37.38
C THR A 616 -41.86 -82.11 36.29
N VAL A 617 -41.68 -82.86 35.19
CA VAL A 617 -40.94 -82.39 34.01
C VAL A 617 -41.61 -81.16 33.41
N ALA A 618 -42.93 -81.21 33.18
CA ALA A 618 -43.69 -80.09 32.63
C ALA A 618 -43.57 -78.83 33.51
N GLN A 619 -43.72 -78.97 34.83
CA GLN A 619 -43.59 -77.86 35.78
C GLN A 619 -42.17 -77.26 35.79
N ARG A 620 -41.13 -78.10 35.70
CA ARG A 620 -39.73 -77.64 35.62
C ARG A 620 -39.46 -76.92 34.29
N LEU A 621 -39.95 -77.41 33.17
CA LEU A 621 -39.80 -76.76 31.86
C LEU A 621 -40.58 -75.43 31.79
N GLU A 622 -41.76 -75.35 32.39
CA GLU A 622 -42.51 -74.09 32.52
C GLU A 622 -41.73 -73.06 33.36
N ARG A 623 -41.04 -73.51 34.41
CA ARG A 623 -40.14 -72.65 35.18
C ARG A 623 -38.93 -72.20 34.36
N VAL A 624 -38.34 -73.07 33.55
CA VAL A 624 -37.26 -72.70 32.62
C VAL A 624 -37.74 -71.65 31.62
N GLY A 625 -38.94 -71.80 31.04
CA GLY A 625 -39.51 -70.79 30.16
C GLY A 625 -39.66 -69.42 30.83
N ARG A 626 -40.10 -69.39 32.09
CA ARG A 626 -40.15 -68.14 32.88
C ARG A 626 -38.78 -67.52 33.17
N LEU A 627 -37.70 -68.30 33.14
CA LEU A 627 -36.33 -67.81 33.40
C LEU A 627 -35.59 -67.41 32.12
N LEU A 628 -35.87 -68.07 30.99
CA LEU A 628 -35.16 -67.88 29.72
C LEU A 628 -35.94 -67.08 28.67
N GLY A 629 -37.24 -66.83 28.90
CA GLY A 629 -38.14 -66.17 27.96
C GLY A 629 -39.02 -67.18 27.20
N ASP A 630 -40.13 -66.69 26.65
CA ASP A 630 -41.14 -67.52 25.97
C ASP A 630 -40.63 -68.15 24.65
N ASP A 631 -39.55 -67.61 24.09
CA ASP A 631 -38.92 -68.03 22.83
C ASP A 631 -37.83 -69.10 23.00
N TRP A 632 -37.59 -69.60 24.21
CA TRP A 632 -36.48 -70.53 24.51
C TRP A 632 -36.53 -71.84 23.71
N GLN A 633 -37.70 -72.24 23.19
CA GLN A 633 -37.88 -73.42 22.33
C GLN A 633 -37.79 -73.12 20.83
N SER A 634 -37.61 -71.86 20.44
CA SER A 634 -37.40 -71.52 19.02
C SER A 634 -36.13 -72.20 18.49
N PRO A 635 -36.07 -72.59 17.19
CA PRO A 635 -34.94 -73.36 16.66
C PRO A 635 -33.57 -72.74 16.94
N SER A 636 -33.45 -71.40 16.81
CA SER A 636 -32.21 -70.67 17.06
C SER A 636 -31.82 -70.67 18.54
N ARG A 637 -32.76 -70.36 19.45
CA ARG A 637 -32.50 -70.33 20.90
C ARG A 637 -32.27 -71.72 21.48
N ALA A 638 -33.01 -72.72 21.00
CA ALA A 638 -32.82 -74.11 21.41
C ALA A 638 -31.41 -74.63 21.07
N LEU A 639 -30.83 -74.20 19.94
CA LEU A 639 -29.44 -74.52 19.57
C LEU A 639 -28.43 -73.87 20.53
N GLU A 640 -28.62 -72.58 20.82
CA GLU A 640 -27.76 -71.84 21.77
C GLU A 640 -27.78 -72.48 23.15
N ILE A 641 -28.96 -72.80 23.67
CA ILE A 641 -29.13 -73.43 24.98
C ILE A 641 -28.48 -74.82 25.00
N GLN A 642 -28.66 -75.63 23.96
CA GLN A 642 -27.99 -76.93 23.87
C GLN A 642 -26.46 -76.80 23.87
N LEU A 643 -25.92 -75.80 23.16
CA LEU A 643 -24.49 -75.55 23.14
C LEU A 643 -24.00 -75.06 24.51
N ALA A 644 -24.72 -74.15 25.15
CA ALA A 644 -24.41 -73.64 26.48
C ALA A 644 -24.41 -74.75 27.54
N LEU A 645 -25.37 -75.68 27.50
CA LEU A 645 -25.42 -76.85 28.39
C LEU A 645 -24.20 -77.75 28.23
N ARG A 646 -23.77 -78.01 26.98
CA ARG A 646 -22.56 -78.80 26.71
C ARG A 646 -21.30 -78.09 27.20
N LEU A 647 -21.19 -76.79 26.98
CA LEU A 647 -20.05 -75.99 27.44
C LEU A 647 -20.00 -75.91 28.97
N HIS A 648 -21.14 -75.71 29.63
CA HIS A 648 -21.25 -75.70 31.08
C HIS A 648 -20.80 -77.02 31.72
N ARG A 649 -21.17 -78.17 31.13
CA ARG A 649 -20.71 -79.49 31.58
C ARG A 649 -19.19 -79.67 31.48
N LEU A 650 -18.56 -79.05 30.50
CA LEU A 650 -17.10 -79.10 30.32
C LEU A 650 -16.37 -78.16 31.29
N SER A 651 -17.03 -77.12 31.80
CA SER A 651 -16.46 -76.16 32.76
C SER A 651 -16.57 -76.58 34.23
N ILE A 652 -17.41 -77.57 34.58
CA ILE A 652 -17.50 -78.09 35.96
C ILE A 652 -16.33 -79.05 36.19
N PRO A 653 -15.42 -78.79 37.15
CA PRO A 653 -14.35 -79.73 37.47
C PRO A 653 -14.96 -81.06 37.91
N GLN A 654 -14.60 -82.16 37.24
CA GLN A 654 -15.06 -83.49 37.62
C GLN A 654 -14.47 -83.83 39.00
N ALA A 655 -15.33 -83.88 40.02
CA ALA A 655 -14.99 -84.54 41.27
C ALA A 655 -14.91 -86.04 40.99
N HIS A 656 -13.68 -86.57 40.95
CA HIS A 656 -13.42 -88.00 41.01
C HIS A 656 -13.59 -88.52 42.44
#